data_AF-X4ZKP3-F1
#
_entry.id   AF-X4ZKP3-F1
#
_cell.length_a   1.000
_cell.length_b   1.000
_cell.length_c   1.000
_cell.angle_alpha   90.00
_cell.angle_beta   90.00
_cell.angle_gamma   90.00
#
_symmetry.space_group_name_H-M   'P 1'
#
loop_
_entity.id
_entity.type
_entity.pdbx_description
1 polymer ?
#
loop_
_entity_poly.entity_id
_entity_poly.type
_entity_poly.pdbx_seq_one_letter_code
_entity_poly.pdbx_strand_id
1 'polypeptide(L)'
;MRIQDVVDERLLDQISGGSVIGIDIGSRTGKAVLLSGGELYTSKVYTGINMQETADELLEDLLEQSGLKRSDIDYIVGTGYGRIALKYSDISSQIVTEISCHAMGAHYLNADVRTIVDIGGQDSKAIRVDPLTGGVVEFVMNDKCAAGTGRFLEKVAEILELSITELGQEAVTSDSPSEISSQCVVFAESEVISLRAKGETRRDIAAGIHFASAKRVRNLLKRVGIEPGLIFSGGVSNNVGMRKALEELSGHPLIESKIDTIFAGALGAAIHALNYSRAAVTSAQETENVFRLDLTGLENRIAERQEQLILGADEHKKVGYLCSYTPLELISAAGVSHIRLFKAGDTHTVASGEQITQSVFCDFTKSILGAFKEEDPLYTSLDKVYTFYTCDCIKTVGEAIGEFFAPADIYTLPRIKDKPSSRDFYSSQILSFKADLEQLSGNIITEGELRLQIRQYNEVRKLLTQISELRKRPNPPLTGKDYLDLVKAFYYLPAEELLPLYQGIYDKLAAVPVREDRTIRLFMAGGIIADGDRKLLELIEDELGARIVAEDHCTGLKIASGHIDEEGDPYRALAEGYIDQTPCARMKPLQERVEISGALATEYQADGVLYAYLKFCPCYGQIKNEFFRHYQQLGIPVLELPIDYSKSDQGQLKTRLEAFIEVLRERKGLAAVGTA
;
A
#
# COMPACT_ATOMS: atom_id res chain seq x y z
N MET A 1 -30.49 -17.25 -19.87
CA MET A 1 -31.24 -15.95 -19.91
C MET A 1 -30.68 -15.11 -21.04
N ARG A 2 -31.42 -14.15 -21.61
CA ARG A 2 -30.81 -13.22 -22.59
C ARG A 2 -30.11 -12.08 -21.85
N ILE A 3 -28.93 -11.66 -22.30
CA ILE A 3 -28.13 -10.60 -21.65
C ILE A 3 -28.93 -9.30 -21.54
N GLN A 4 -29.68 -8.93 -22.59
CA GLN A 4 -30.57 -7.76 -22.61
C GLN A 4 -31.64 -7.75 -21.52
N ASP A 5 -32.02 -8.92 -21.00
CA ASP A 5 -33.04 -9.05 -19.96
C ASP A 5 -32.40 -8.96 -18.55
N VAL A 6 -31.06 -8.89 -18.44
CA VAL A 6 -30.32 -8.82 -17.17
C VAL A 6 -29.54 -7.52 -17.02
N VAL A 7 -28.82 -7.12 -18.07
CA VAL A 7 -27.94 -5.95 -18.07
C VAL A 7 -28.72 -4.67 -18.34
N ASP A 8 -28.21 -3.55 -17.85
CA ASP A 8 -28.73 -2.22 -18.13
C ASP A 8 -28.65 -1.91 -19.63
N GLU A 9 -29.74 -1.43 -20.22
CA GLU A 9 -29.84 -1.18 -21.66
C GLU A 9 -28.78 -0.20 -22.18
N ARG A 10 -28.33 0.73 -21.33
CA ARG A 10 -27.28 1.72 -21.65
C ARG A 10 -25.90 1.10 -21.87
N LEU A 11 -25.69 -0.14 -21.41
CA LEU A 11 -24.40 -0.83 -21.38
C LEU A 11 -24.35 -2.04 -22.32
N LEU A 12 -25.46 -2.38 -23.00
CA LEU A 12 -25.54 -3.58 -23.85
C LEU A 12 -24.54 -3.57 -25.02
N ASP A 13 -24.30 -2.40 -25.63
CA ASP A 13 -23.35 -2.26 -26.74
C ASP A 13 -21.90 -2.62 -26.31
N GLN A 14 -21.62 -2.54 -25.01
CA GLN A 14 -20.31 -2.90 -24.45
C GLN A 14 -20.15 -4.42 -24.30
N ILE A 15 -21.25 -5.20 -24.33
CA ILE A 15 -21.23 -6.67 -24.24
C ILE A 15 -21.47 -7.27 -25.62
N SER A 16 -20.40 -7.47 -26.38
CA SER A 16 -20.46 -8.01 -27.74
C SER A 16 -19.24 -8.88 -28.07
N GLY A 17 -19.50 -10.08 -28.60
CA GLY A 17 -18.47 -11.05 -28.99
C GLY A 17 -17.87 -11.81 -27.82
N GLY A 18 -17.33 -12.99 -28.11
CA GLY A 18 -16.62 -13.86 -27.17
C GLY A 18 -17.51 -14.73 -26.26
N SER A 19 -16.92 -15.80 -25.73
CA SER A 19 -17.47 -16.69 -24.71
C SER A 19 -16.58 -16.63 -23.48
N VAL A 20 -17.02 -15.91 -22.45
CA VAL A 20 -16.18 -15.62 -21.27
C VAL A 20 -16.87 -15.98 -19.97
N ILE A 21 -16.08 -16.36 -18.97
CA ILE A 21 -16.59 -16.84 -17.68
C ILE A 21 -16.01 -16.01 -16.54
N GLY A 22 -16.89 -15.60 -15.62
CA GLY A 22 -16.50 -15.08 -14.32
C GLY A 22 -16.83 -16.07 -13.21
N ILE A 23 -15.87 -16.37 -12.34
CA ILE A 23 -16.00 -17.31 -11.22
C ILE A 23 -15.74 -16.57 -9.90
N ASP A 24 -16.76 -16.43 -9.04
CA ASP A 24 -16.66 -15.89 -7.69
C ASP A 24 -16.68 -17.03 -6.65
N ILE A 25 -15.51 -17.34 -6.07
CA ILE A 25 -15.39 -18.35 -5.00
C ILE A 25 -15.41 -17.65 -3.64
N GLY A 26 -16.60 -17.53 -3.07
CA GLY A 26 -16.79 -17.03 -1.71
C GLY A 26 -16.47 -18.09 -0.64
N SER A 27 -16.50 -17.70 0.63
CA SER A 27 -16.22 -18.58 1.78
C SER A 27 -17.29 -19.65 2.06
N ARG A 28 -18.48 -19.51 1.48
CA ARG A 28 -19.62 -20.43 1.67
C ARG A 28 -20.17 -20.99 0.36
N THR A 29 -20.21 -20.15 -0.67
CA THR A 29 -20.76 -20.49 -1.98
C THR A 29 -19.87 -19.96 -3.09
N GLY A 30 -19.62 -20.81 -4.08
CA GLY A 30 -19.05 -20.45 -5.36
C GLY A 30 -20.18 -20.11 -6.35
N LYS A 31 -19.97 -19.11 -7.19
CA LYS A 31 -20.91 -18.72 -8.25
C LYS A 31 -20.14 -18.46 -9.52
N ALA A 32 -20.74 -18.77 -10.65
CA ALA A 32 -20.16 -18.47 -11.94
C ALA A 32 -21.20 -17.92 -12.91
N VAL A 33 -20.74 -17.07 -13.82
CA VAL A 33 -21.51 -16.47 -14.90
C VAL A 33 -20.76 -16.69 -16.21
N LEU A 34 -21.43 -17.26 -17.20
CA LEU A 34 -20.95 -17.36 -18.58
C LEU A 34 -21.74 -16.38 -19.44
N LEU A 35 -21.02 -15.56 -20.21
CA LEU A 35 -21.56 -14.70 -21.27
C LEU A 35 -21.12 -15.28 -22.62
N SER A 36 -22.07 -15.65 -23.49
CA SER A 36 -21.79 -16.10 -24.85
C SER A 36 -22.98 -15.89 -25.76
N GLY A 37 -22.74 -15.43 -27.00
CA GLY A 37 -23.78 -15.40 -28.04
C GLY A 37 -25.02 -14.55 -27.73
N GLY A 38 -24.94 -13.57 -26.84
CA GLY A 38 -26.08 -12.77 -26.36
C GLY A 38 -26.86 -13.41 -25.20
N GLU A 39 -26.40 -14.56 -24.71
CA GLU A 39 -26.98 -15.31 -23.61
C GLU A 39 -26.09 -15.28 -22.36
N LEU A 40 -26.75 -15.42 -21.21
CA LEU A 40 -26.18 -15.45 -19.88
C LEU A 40 -26.61 -16.74 -19.17
N TYR A 41 -25.63 -17.48 -18.66
CA TYR A 41 -25.80 -18.70 -17.89
C TYR A 41 -25.22 -18.51 -16.49
N THR A 42 -25.82 -19.14 -15.48
CA THR A 42 -25.34 -19.06 -14.10
C THR A 42 -25.20 -20.45 -13.47
N SER A 43 -24.18 -20.62 -12.62
CA SER A 43 -24.07 -21.78 -11.74
C SER A 43 -23.74 -21.33 -10.31
N LYS A 44 -24.19 -22.10 -9.33
CA LYS A 44 -23.97 -21.87 -7.91
C LYS A 44 -23.79 -23.21 -7.19
N VAL A 45 -22.69 -23.34 -6.47
CA VAL A 45 -22.36 -24.52 -5.66
C VAL A 45 -21.92 -24.11 -4.26
N TYR A 46 -21.87 -25.07 -3.32
CA TYR A 46 -21.27 -24.83 -2.01
C TYR A 46 -19.74 -24.87 -2.13
N THR A 47 -19.04 -23.95 -1.46
CA THR A 47 -17.58 -23.92 -1.52
C THR A 47 -16.99 -25.11 -0.77
N GLY A 48 -16.24 -25.94 -1.49
CA GLY A 48 -15.51 -27.08 -0.92
C GLY A 48 -14.17 -26.69 -0.28
N ILE A 49 -13.46 -27.69 0.26
CA ILE A 49 -12.10 -27.50 0.80
C ILE A 49 -11.12 -27.18 -0.34
N ASN A 50 -11.25 -27.87 -1.48
CA ASN A 50 -10.48 -27.60 -2.67
C ASN A 50 -11.22 -26.58 -3.56
N MET A 51 -10.70 -25.37 -3.59
CA MET A 51 -11.28 -24.26 -4.34
C MET A 51 -11.17 -24.45 -5.85
N GLN A 52 -10.16 -25.17 -6.35
CA GLN A 52 -10.04 -25.49 -7.78
C GLN A 52 -11.14 -26.47 -8.22
N GLU A 53 -11.40 -27.52 -7.42
CA GLU A 53 -12.51 -28.45 -7.69
C GLU A 53 -13.86 -27.74 -7.70
N THR A 54 -14.07 -26.80 -6.77
CA THR A 54 -15.29 -25.95 -6.76
C THR A 54 -15.42 -25.13 -8.05
N ALA A 55 -14.29 -24.62 -8.58
CA ALA A 55 -14.28 -23.87 -9.83
C ALA A 55 -14.55 -24.74 -11.05
N ASP A 56 -14.00 -25.96 -11.05
CA ASP A 56 -14.19 -26.93 -12.12
C ASP A 56 -15.64 -27.42 -12.18
N GLU A 57 -16.27 -27.67 -11.02
CA GLU A 57 -17.71 -27.99 -10.93
C GLU A 57 -18.57 -26.85 -11.51
N LEU A 58 -18.30 -25.60 -11.13
CA LEU A 58 -18.99 -24.43 -11.69
C LEU A 58 -18.81 -24.30 -13.20
N LEU A 59 -17.62 -24.60 -13.71
CA LEU A 59 -17.31 -24.55 -15.14
C LEU A 59 -18.04 -25.66 -15.90
N GLU A 60 -18.02 -26.89 -15.40
CA GLU A 60 -18.72 -28.03 -15.99
C GLU A 60 -20.23 -27.77 -16.09
N ASP A 61 -20.84 -27.27 -15.02
CA ASP A 61 -22.26 -26.88 -15.00
C ASP A 61 -22.60 -25.84 -16.09
N LEU A 62 -21.75 -24.83 -16.28
CA LEU A 62 -21.97 -23.78 -17.28
C LEU A 62 -21.80 -24.31 -18.71
N LEU A 63 -20.83 -25.21 -18.94
CA LEU A 63 -20.62 -25.84 -20.23
C LEU A 63 -21.77 -26.79 -20.59
N GLU A 64 -22.28 -27.56 -19.62
CA GLU A 64 -23.46 -28.42 -19.83
C GLU A 64 -24.71 -27.60 -20.16
N GLN A 65 -24.96 -26.50 -19.43
CA GLN A 65 -26.10 -25.62 -19.69
C GLN A 65 -26.04 -24.91 -21.05
N SER A 66 -24.85 -24.50 -21.48
CA SER A 66 -24.66 -23.75 -22.74
C SER A 66 -24.45 -24.64 -23.97
N GLY A 67 -24.05 -25.90 -23.78
CA GLY A 67 -23.64 -26.80 -24.85
C GLY A 67 -22.29 -26.45 -25.49
N LEU A 68 -21.55 -25.50 -24.93
CA LEU A 68 -20.21 -25.13 -25.38
C LEU A 68 -19.17 -26.16 -24.93
N LYS A 69 -18.07 -26.26 -25.69
CA LYS A 69 -16.89 -27.00 -25.25
C LYS A 69 -15.96 -26.07 -24.50
N ARG A 70 -15.13 -26.66 -23.65
CA ARG A 70 -14.08 -25.94 -22.92
C ARG A 70 -13.14 -25.14 -23.84
N SER A 71 -12.87 -25.64 -25.05
CA SER A 71 -12.08 -24.96 -26.09
C SER A 71 -12.74 -23.73 -26.69
N ASP A 72 -14.05 -23.55 -26.47
CA ASP A 72 -14.82 -22.41 -26.99
C ASP A 72 -14.80 -21.23 -26.00
N ILE A 73 -14.17 -21.37 -24.84
CA ILE A 73 -14.05 -20.32 -23.82
C ILE A 73 -12.80 -19.49 -24.09
N ASP A 74 -13.00 -18.20 -24.34
CA ASP A 74 -11.92 -17.27 -24.70
C ASP A 74 -11.13 -16.81 -23.48
N TYR A 75 -11.80 -16.63 -22.33
CA TYR A 75 -11.18 -16.09 -21.13
C TYR A 75 -11.96 -16.40 -19.86
N ILE A 76 -11.24 -16.61 -18.76
CA ILE A 76 -11.81 -16.79 -17.41
C ILE A 76 -11.26 -15.73 -16.46
N VAL A 77 -12.14 -15.08 -15.70
CA VAL A 77 -11.73 -14.27 -14.55
C VAL A 77 -12.20 -14.89 -13.25
N GLY A 78 -11.25 -15.10 -12.35
CA GLY A 78 -11.47 -15.58 -11.01
C GLY A 78 -11.54 -14.48 -9.97
N THR A 79 -12.50 -14.54 -9.05
CA THR A 79 -12.69 -13.60 -7.95
C THR A 79 -13.19 -14.28 -6.67
N GLY A 80 -13.41 -13.48 -5.62
CA GLY A 80 -13.79 -13.98 -4.30
C GLY A 80 -12.61 -14.53 -3.49
N TYR A 81 -12.88 -14.93 -2.24
CA TYR A 81 -11.88 -15.45 -1.29
C TYR A 81 -10.98 -16.56 -1.88
N GLY A 82 -11.56 -17.50 -2.62
CA GLY A 82 -10.86 -18.68 -3.14
C GLY A 82 -10.12 -18.50 -4.46
N ARG A 83 -10.15 -17.29 -5.05
CA ARG A 83 -9.60 -17.01 -6.39
C ARG A 83 -8.12 -17.38 -6.58
N ILE A 84 -7.32 -17.34 -5.52
CA ILE A 84 -5.87 -17.57 -5.58
C ILE A 84 -5.54 -19.03 -5.93
N ALA A 85 -6.48 -19.95 -5.68
CA ALA A 85 -6.32 -21.36 -6.03
C ALA A 85 -6.60 -21.66 -7.50
N LEU A 86 -7.19 -20.72 -8.25
CA LEU A 86 -7.62 -20.91 -9.63
C LEU A 86 -6.42 -20.97 -10.57
N LYS A 87 -6.28 -22.10 -11.26
CA LYS A 87 -5.20 -22.37 -12.21
C LYS A 87 -5.74 -23.09 -13.44
N TYR A 88 -5.86 -22.36 -14.54
CA TYR A 88 -6.18 -22.91 -15.85
C TYR A 88 -4.96 -22.78 -16.75
N SER A 89 -4.49 -23.89 -17.31
CA SER A 89 -3.33 -23.93 -18.22
C SER A 89 -3.72 -23.94 -19.69
N ASP A 90 -4.98 -24.30 -19.96
CA ASP A 90 -5.56 -24.50 -21.27
C ASP A 90 -6.47 -23.35 -21.71
N ILE A 91 -6.83 -22.44 -20.78
CA ILE A 91 -7.66 -21.26 -21.03
C ILE A 91 -6.96 -20.05 -20.42
N SER A 92 -6.90 -18.95 -21.17
CA SER A 92 -6.42 -17.68 -20.64
C SER A 92 -7.25 -17.29 -19.42
N SER A 93 -6.57 -17.08 -18.29
CA SER A 93 -7.25 -16.76 -17.04
C SER A 93 -6.53 -15.71 -16.24
N GLN A 94 -7.30 -14.94 -15.47
CA GLN A 94 -6.77 -13.88 -14.61
C GLN A 94 -7.55 -13.78 -13.32
N ILE A 95 -6.91 -13.26 -12.27
CA ILE A 95 -7.53 -13.02 -10.98
C ILE A 95 -7.85 -11.53 -10.86
N VAL A 96 -9.08 -11.20 -10.48
CA VAL A 96 -9.52 -9.83 -10.20
C VAL A 96 -10.13 -9.77 -8.80
N THR A 97 -9.95 -8.66 -8.10
CA THR A 97 -10.48 -8.51 -6.73
C THR A 97 -12.01 -8.55 -6.73
N GLU A 98 -12.58 -9.09 -5.66
CA GLU A 98 -14.05 -9.14 -5.49
C GLU A 98 -14.67 -7.74 -5.38
N ILE A 99 -13.90 -6.75 -4.94
CA ILE A 99 -14.34 -5.35 -4.85
C ILE A 99 -14.56 -4.81 -6.27
N SER A 100 -13.58 -4.96 -7.17
CA SER A 100 -13.70 -4.56 -8.57
C SER A 100 -14.81 -5.34 -9.27
N CYS A 101 -14.89 -6.65 -9.04
CA CYS A 101 -15.91 -7.48 -9.67
C CYS A 101 -17.33 -7.14 -9.19
N HIS A 102 -17.56 -6.95 -7.89
CA HIS A 102 -18.87 -6.51 -7.41
C HIS A 102 -19.22 -5.10 -7.88
N ALA A 103 -18.24 -4.20 -7.98
CA ALA A 103 -18.42 -2.85 -8.54
C ALA A 103 -18.90 -2.90 -10.00
N MET A 104 -18.14 -3.61 -10.83
CA MET A 104 -18.43 -3.79 -12.25
C MET A 104 -19.76 -4.49 -12.46
N GLY A 105 -19.99 -5.60 -11.76
CA GLY A 105 -21.23 -6.35 -11.85
C GLY A 105 -22.44 -5.50 -11.47
N ALA A 106 -22.38 -4.79 -10.35
CA ALA A 106 -23.45 -3.89 -9.92
C ALA A 106 -23.75 -2.78 -10.93
N HIS A 107 -22.71 -2.15 -11.49
CA HIS A 107 -22.87 -1.11 -12.52
C HIS A 107 -23.57 -1.65 -13.78
N TYR A 108 -23.22 -2.86 -14.20
CA TYR A 108 -23.86 -3.51 -15.35
C TYR A 108 -25.28 -4.01 -15.07
N LEU A 109 -25.62 -4.30 -13.82
CA LEU A 109 -27.01 -4.57 -13.44
C LEU A 109 -27.87 -3.30 -13.46
N ASN A 110 -27.30 -2.17 -13.06
CA ASN A 110 -27.97 -0.87 -13.10
C ASN A 110 -26.94 0.27 -13.12
N ALA A 111 -26.92 1.07 -14.19
CA ALA A 111 -25.95 2.15 -14.38
C ALA A 111 -26.18 3.36 -13.42
N ASP A 112 -27.29 3.40 -12.68
CA ASP A 112 -27.56 4.41 -11.65
C ASP A 112 -26.98 4.02 -10.27
N VAL A 113 -26.33 2.86 -10.14
CA VAL A 113 -25.62 2.50 -8.91
C VAL A 113 -24.51 3.51 -8.61
N ARG A 114 -24.47 3.97 -7.37
CA ARG A 114 -23.40 4.85 -6.83
C ARG A 114 -22.73 4.24 -5.62
N THR A 115 -23.47 3.48 -4.83
CA THR A 115 -22.97 2.84 -3.63
C THR A 115 -23.40 1.37 -3.61
N ILE A 116 -22.50 0.50 -3.16
CA ILE A 116 -22.73 -0.93 -3.03
C ILE A 116 -22.48 -1.30 -1.59
N VAL A 117 -23.38 -2.12 -1.05
CA VAL A 117 -23.14 -2.92 0.14
C VAL A 117 -23.05 -4.39 -0.27
N ASP A 118 -21.92 -5.03 0.02
CA ASP A 118 -21.74 -6.47 -0.18
C ASP A 118 -21.64 -7.13 1.19
N ILE A 119 -22.52 -8.08 1.49
CA ILE A 119 -22.46 -8.86 2.73
C ILE A 119 -22.28 -10.33 2.37
N GLY A 120 -21.04 -10.79 2.53
CA GLY A 120 -20.65 -12.17 2.35
C GLY A 120 -20.86 -13.02 3.61
N GLY A 121 -20.34 -14.24 3.56
CA GLY A 121 -20.39 -15.17 4.70
C GLY A 121 -19.46 -14.76 5.83
N GLN A 122 -18.30 -14.18 5.53
CA GLN A 122 -17.24 -13.89 6.52
C GLN A 122 -16.83 -12.41 6.59
N ASP A 123 -17.18 -11.61 5.58
CA ASP A 123 -16.85 -10.20 5.50
C ASP A 123 -18.04 -9.38 5.02
N SER A 124 -17.89 -8.06 5.12
CA SER A 124 -18.83 -7.07 4.60
C SER A 124 -18.06 -5.89 4.01
N LYS A 125 -18.57 -5.32 2.92
CA LYS A 125 -17.92 -4.27 2.16
C LYS A 125 -18.89 -3.16 1.83
N ALA A 126 -18.38 -1.94 1.85
CA ALA A 126 -19.04 -0.78 1.27
C ALA A 126 -18.14 -0.25 0.16
N ILE A 127 -18.72 0.01 -1.01
CA ILE A 127 -18.00 0.44 -2.21
C ILE A 127 -18.74 1.62 -2.81
N ARG A 128 -18.04 2.71 -3.10
CA ARG A 128 -18.54 3.79 -3.94
C ARG A 128 -17.96 3.61 -5.34
N VAL A 129 -18.82 3.71 -6.36
CA VAL A 129 -18.45 3.45 -7.75
C VAL A 129 -18.53 4.69 -8.61
N ASP A 130 -17.73 4.72 -9.67
CA ASP A 130 -17.79 5.74 -10.70
C ASP A 130 -19.03 5.50 -11.56
N PRO A 131 -19.90 6.50 -11.72
CA PRO A 131 -21.16 6.34 -12.44
C PRO A 131 -21.01 6.16 -13.95
N LEU A 132 -19.87 6.53 -14.52
CA LEU A 132 -19.60 6.44 -15.96
C LEU A 132 -18.92 5.12 -16.33
N THR A 133 -18.04 4.61 -15.47
CA THR A 133 -17.21 3.44 -15.78
C THR A 133 -17.55 2.20 -14.97
N GLY A 134 -18.27 2.33 -13.85
CA GLY A 134 -18.47 1.25 -12.88
C GLY A 134 -17.23 0.93 -12.03
N GLY A 135 -16.14 1.68 -12.21
CA GLY A 135 -14.89 1.49 -11.48
C GLY A 135 -14.99 1.89 -10.01
N VAL A 136 -14.06 1.42 -9.18
CA VAL A 136 -14.09 1.68 -7.73
C VAL A 136 -13.52 3.08 -7.41
N VAL A 137 -14.32 3.94 -6.78
CA VAL A 137 -13.89 5.27 -6.32
C VAL A 137 -13.30 5.19 -4.91
N GLU A 138 -14.01 4.51 -4.01
CA GLU A 138 -13.58 4.32 -2.63
C GLU A 138 -14.22 3.04 -2.07
N PHE A 139 -13.52 2.33 -1.18
CA PHE A 139 -14.09 1.17 -0.52
C PHE A 139 -13.62 1.05 0.94
N VAL A 140 -14.44 0.39 1.75
CA VAL A 140 -14.09 -0.03 3.10
C VAL A 140 -14.61 -1.46 3.30
N MET A 141 -13.79 -2.31 3.89
CA MET A 141 -14.13 -3.69 4.22
C MET A 141 -13.99 -3.95 5.72
N ASN A 142 -14.81 -4.86 6.23
CA ASN A 142 -14.66 -5.47 7.55
C ASN A 142 -14.62 -6.99 7.41
N ASP A 143 -13.44 -7.56 7.67
CA ASP A 143 -13.08 -8.98 7.59
C ASP A 143 -12.76 -9.59 8.97
N LYS A 144 -12.60 -8.77 10.01
CA LYS A 144 -12.21 -9.22 11.36
C LYS A 144 -13.40 -9.56 12.26
N CYS A 145 -14.58 -9.01 11.98
CA CYS A 145 -15.73 -9.13 12.86
C CYS A 145 -16.93 -9.77 12.15
N ALA A 146 -17.33 -10.95 12.63
CA ALA A 146 -18.44 -11.72 12.07
C ALA A 146 -19.83 -11.06 12.28
N ALA A 147 -19.99 -10.14 13.23
CA ALA A 147 -21.29 -9.59 13.61
C ALA A 147 -22.02 -8.78 12.52
N GLY A 148 -21.32 -8.42 11.42
CA GLY A 148 -21.88 -7.75 10.25
C GLY A 148 -22.01 -8.65 9.01
N THR A 149 -22.02 -9.98 9.17
CA THR A 149 -21.83 -10.95 8.06
C THR A 149 -22.86 -12.07 8.11
N GLY A 150 -22.97 -12.85 7.04
CA GLY A 150 -23.87 -14.00 6.95
C GLY A 150 -23.65 -15.03 8.06
N ARG A 151 -22.41 -15.25 8.51
CA ARG A 151 -22.09 -16.19 9.60
C ARG A 151 -22.74 -15.82 10.94
N PHE A 152 -22.98 -14.53 11.18
CA PHE A 152 -23.71 -14.11 12.37
C PHE A 152 -25.19 -14.50 12.27
N LEU A 153 -25.83 -14.24 11.11
CA LEU A 153 -27.21 -14.61 10.88
C LEU A 153 -27.40 -16.13 10.92
N GLU A 154 -26.47 -16.90 10.34
CA GLU A 154 -26.42 -18.37 10.42
C GLU A 154 -26.48 -18.86 11.87
N LYS A 155 -25.63 -18.30 12.74
CA LYS A 155 -25.56 -18.75 14.14
C LYS A 155 -26.83 -18.41 14.91
N VAL A 156 -27.41 -17.23 14.68
CA VAL A 156 -28.66 -16.83 15.31
C VAL A 156 -29.84 -17.68 14.81
N ALA A 157 -29.88 -17.98 13.52
CA ALA A 157 -30.90 -18.85 12.93
C ALA A 157 -30.87 -20.23 13.61
N GLU A 158 -29.68 -20.82 13.80
CA GLU A 158 -29.50 -22.08 14.53
C GLU A 158 -30.06 -22.02 15.96
N ILE A 159 -29.75 -20.96 16.72
CA ILE A 159 -30.22 -20.79 18.10
C ILE A 159 -31.74 -20.64 18.19
N LEU A 160 -32.34 -20.00 17.19
CA LEU A 160 -33.79 -19.83 17.10
C LEU A 160 -34.51 -21.01 16.44
N GLU A 161 -33.77 -22.04 16.03
CA GLU A 161 -34.27 -23.21 15.29
C GLU A 161 -34.99 -22.80 13.99
N LEU A 162 -34.37 -21.89 13.24
CA LEU A 162 -34.81 -21.39 11.96
C LEU A 162 -33.73 -21.61 10.90
N SER A 163 -34.11 -21.71 9.64
CA SER A 163 -33.19 -21.48 8.53
C SER A 163 -32.88 -19.98 8.38
N ILE A 164 -31.81 -19.63 7.67
CA ILE A 164 -31.46 -18.22 7.38
C ILE A 164 -32.61 -17.51 6.64
N THR A 165 -33.27 -18.22 5.73
CA THR A 165 -34.41 -17.69 4.97
C THR A 165 -35.59 -17.41 5.89
N GLU A 166 -35.94 -18.36 6.76
CA GLU A 166 -37.02 -18.18 7.74
C GLU A 166 -36.69 -17.08 8.74
N LEU A 167 -35.43 -16.93 9.18
CA LEU A 167 -35.00 -15.84 10.06
C LEU A 167 -35.29 -14.46 9.44
N GLY A 168 -35.02 -14.29 8.14
CA GLY A 168 -35.35 -13.07 7.41
C GLY A 168 -36.86 -12.84 7.34
N GLN A 169 -37.63 -13.90 7.06
CA GLN A 169 -39.08 -13.82 6.94
C GLN A 169 -39.77 -13.50 8.27
N GLU A 170 -39.30 -14.08 9.37
CA GLU A 170 -39.76 -13.78 10.73
C GLU A 170 -39.49 -12.31 11.07
N ALA A 171 -38.30 -11.80 10.77
CA ALA A 171 -37.90 -10.42 11.09
C ALA A 171 -38.82 -9.36 10.47
N VAL A 172 -39.33 -9.57 9.25
CA VAL A 172 -40.20 -8.57 8.60
C VAL A 172 -41.61 -8.51 9.19
N THR A 173 -42.03 -9.52 9.97
CA THR A 173 -43.34 -9.60 10.64
C THR A 173 -43.37 -8.96 12.04
N SER A 174 -42.23 -8.47 12.52
CA SER A 174 -42.14 -7.77 13.81
C SER A 174 -42.48 -6.28 13.67
N ASP A 175 -43.28 -5.79 14.61
CA ASP A 175 -43.58 -4.37 14.81
C ASP A 175 -42.82 -3.76 16.00
N SER A 176 -42.10 -4.59 16.77
CA SER A 176 -41.39 -4.18 17.99
C SER A 176 -40.07 -4.95 18.12
N PRO A 177 -39.03 -4.62 17.33
CA PRO A 177 -37.75 -5.31 17.37
C PRO A 177 -37.12 -5.31 18.76
N SER A 178 -36.64 -6.46 19.23
CA SER A 178 -35.97 -6.55 20.53
C SER A 178 -34.66 -5.76 20.51
N GLU A 179 -34.31 -5.12 21.63
CA GLU A 179 -33.04 -4.40 21.76
C GLU A 179 -31.89 -5.40 21.95
N ILE A 180 -30.91 -5.37 21.04
CA ILE A 180 -29.69 -6.19 21.10
C ILE A 180 -28.53 -5.32 21.58
N SER A 181 -28.05 -5.59 22.79
CA SER A 181 -26.96 -4.87 23.46
C SER A 181 -25.58 -5.39 23.04
N SER A 182 -25.45 -6.70 22.83
CA SER A 182 -24.16 -7.33 22.53
C SER A 182 -23.79 -7.23 21.07
N GLN A 183 -22.56 -6.81 20.87
CA GLN A 183 -22.00 -6.49 19.58
C GLN A 183 -21.16 -7.63 18.96
N CYS A 184 -20.96 -8.71 19.71
CA CYS A 184 -20.12 -9.84 19.36
C CYS A 184 -20.96 -11.10 19.19
N VAL A 185 -20.68 -11.89 18.14
CA VAL A 185 -21.36 -13.16 17.86
C VAL A 185 -21.31 -14.10 19.07
N VAL A 186 -20.20 -14.12 19.81
CA VAL A 186 -20.00 -14.97 21.00
C VAL A 186 -20.99 -14.62 22.12
N PHE A 187 -21.30 -13.33 22.30
CA PHE A 187 -22.22 -12.88 23.35
C PHE A 187 -23.68 -12.85 22.88
N ALA A 188 -23.90 -12.76 21.57
CA ALA A 188 -25.23 -12.78 20.99
C ALA A 188 -25.98 -14.08 21.27
N GLU A 189 -25.29 -15.22 21.40
CA GLU A 189 -25.91 -16.48 21.79
C GLU A 189 -26.56 -16.41 23.17
N SER A 190 -25.79 -16.01 24.18
CA SER A 190 -26.29 -15.83 25.54
C SER A 190 -27.41 -14.79 25.62
N GLU A 191 -27.32 -13.72 24.82
CA GLU A 191 -28.33 -12.67 24.78
C GLU A 191 -29.64 -13.15 24.14
N VAL A 192 -29.58 -13.84 23.00
CA VAL A 192 -30.77 -14.43 22.35
C VAL A 192 -31.46 -15.40 23.29
N ILE A 193 -30.71 -16.27 23.97
CA ILE A 193 -31.26 -17.20 24.97
C ILE A 193 -31.93 -16.43 26.12
N SER A 194 -31.31 -15.35 26.60
CA SER A 194 -31.88 -14.51 27.66
C SER A 194 -33.18 -13.83 27.23
N LEU A 195 -33.24 -13.29 26.02
CA LEU A 195 -34.45 -12.66 25.46
C LEU A 195 -35.59 -13.68 25.32
N ARG A 196 -35.28 -14.89 24.82
CA ARG A 196 -36.25 -15.99 24.78
C ARG A 196 -36.77 -16.36 26.17
N ALA A 197 -35.90 -16.43 27.17
CA ALA A 197 -36.28 -16.71 28.56
C ALA A 197 -37.15 -15.60 29.18
N LYS A 198 -36.98 -14.34 28.74
CA LYS A 198 -37.80 -13.19 29.15
C LYS A 198 -39.16 -13.13 28.44
N GLY A 199 -39.43 -14.02 27.49
CA GLY A 199 -40.69 -14.10 26.76
C GLY A 199 -40.74 -13.31 25.45
N GLU A 200 -39.59 -12.79 24.97
CA GLU A 200 -39.50 -12.14 23.66
C GLU A 200 -39.82 -13.15 22.54
N THR A 201 -40.54 -12.67 21.52
CA THR A 201 -40.97 -13.52 20.42
C THR A 201 -39.84 -13.78 19.42
N ARG A 202 -39.93 -14.86 18.63
CA ARG A 202 -38.91 -15.17 17.61
C ARG A 202 -38.79 -14.04 16.58
N ARG A 203 -39.92 -13.48 16.11
CA ARG A 203 -39.96 -12.34 15.18
C ARG A 203 -39.27 -11.08 15.72
N ASP A 204 -39.48 -10.75 17.00
CA ASP A 204 -38.94 -9.52 17.59
C ASP A 204 -37.42 -9.63 17.77
N ILE A 205 -36.94 -10.81 18.21
CA ILE A 205 -35.50 -11.10 18.29
C ILE A 205 -34.88 -11.11 16.90
N ALA A 206 -35.51 -11.76 15.92
CA ALA A 206 -35.03 -11.81 14.54
C ALA A 206 -34.88 -10.39 13.96
N ALA A 207 -35.88 -9.52 14.14
CA ALA A 207 -35.79 -8.13 13.72
C ALA A 207 -34.65 -7.38 14.43
N GLY A 208 -34.54 -7.50 15.75
CA GLY A 208 -33.48 -6.88 16.55
C GLY A 208 -32.07 -7.23 16.06
N ILE A 209 -31.85 -8.50 15.73
CA ILE A 209 -30.58 -9.01 15.20
C ILE A 209 -30.24 -8.41 13.84
N HIS A 210 -31.21 -8.31 12.92
CA HIS A 210 -30.99 -7.67 11.62
C HIS A 210 -30.66 -6.19 11.77
N PHE A 211 -31.37 -5.44 12.60
CA PHE A 211 -31.05 -4.03 12.87
C PHE A 211 -29.65 -3.86 13.49
N ALA A 212 -29.28 -4.70 14.45
CA ALA A 212 -27.97 -4.66 15.08
C ALA A 212 -26.84 -4.92 14.07
N SER A 213 -27.04 -5.88 13.16
CA SER A 213 -26.09 -6.21 12.11
C SER A 213 -26.01 -5.11 11.04
N ALA A 214 -27.16 -4.65 10.52
CA ALA A 214 -27.24 -3.56 9.54
C ALA A 214 -26.63 -2.24 10.07
N LYS A 215 -26.75 -1.95 11.38
CA LYS A 215 -26.12 -0.78 12.02
C LYS A 215 -24.60 -0.78 11.87
N ARG A 216 -23.94 -1.95 11.85
CA ARG A 216 -22.50 -2.08 11.60
C ARG A 216 -22.16 -1.78 10.16
N VAL A 217 -22.92 -2.39 9.25
CA VAL A 217 -22.71 -2.25 7.81
C VAL A 217 -22.93 -0.79 7.39
N ARG A 218 -23.90 -0.11 7.99
CA ARG A 218 -24.10 1.35 7.82
C ARG A 218 -22.86 2.16 8.19
N ASN A 219 -22.08 1.77 9.20
CA ASN A 219 -20.86 2.51 9.53
C ASN A 219 -19.80 2.38 8.42
N LEU A 220 -19.77 1.27 7.68
CA LEU A 220 -18.92 1.14 6.49
C LEU A 220 -19.43 2.08 5.38
N LEU A 221 -20.74 2.07 5.13
CA LEU A 221 -21.39 2.97 4.16
C LEU A 221 -21.12 4.45 4.46
N LYS A 222 -21.18 4.86 5.73
CA LYS A 222 -20.85 6.23 6.13
C LYS A 222 -19.40 6.61 5.86
N ARG A 223 -18.46 5.66 5.94
CA ARG A 223 -17.03 5.93 5.71
C ARG A 223 -16.70 6.13 4.24
N VAL A 224 -17.37 5.41 3.34
CA VAL A 224 -17.22 5.59 1.89
C VAL A 224 -18.04 6.75 1.34
N GLY A 225 -18.96 7.30 2.13
CA GLY A 225 -19.91 8.33 1.70
C GLY A 225 -21.07 7.72 0.91
N ILE A 226 -22.20 7.52 1.58
CA ILE A 226 -23.40 6.94 0.97
C ILE A 226 -24.04 7.92 -0.03
N GLU A 227 -24.29 7.44 -1.24
CA GLU A 227 -25.00 8.16 -2.29
C GLU A 227 -26.27 7.42 -2.71
N PRO A 228 -27.32 8.14 -3.17
CA PRO A 228 -28.49 7.51 -3.77
C PRO A 228 -28.09 6.58 -4.93
N GLY A 229 -28.81 5.47 -5.07
CA GLY A 229 -28.41 4.37 -5.94
C GLY A 229 -27.61 3.30 -5.19
N LEU A 230 -28.14 2.89 -4.03
CA LEU A 230 -27.56 1.86 -3.17
C LEU A 230 -28.03 0.48 -3.65
N ILE A 231 -27.10 -0.41 -3.98
CA ILE A 231 -27.42 -1.81 -4.30
C ILE A 231 -26.83 -2.74 -3.24
N PHE A 232 -27.59 -3.79 -2.88
CA PHE A 232 -27.17 -4.79 -1.91
C PHE A 232 -26.84 -6.10 -2.62
N SER A 233 -25.59 -6.53 -2.51
CA SER A 233 -25.05 -7.76 -3.11
C SER A 233 -24.47 -8.71 -2.06
N GLY A 234 -23.97 -9.87 -2.52
CA GLY A 234 -23.39 -10.89 -1.66
C GLY A 234 -24.40 -11.92 -1.17
N GLY A 235 -23.93 -12.94 -0.46
CA GLY A 235 -24.73 -14.10 -0.06
C GLY A 235 -25.93 -13.78 0.84
N VAL A 236 -25.90 -12.63 1.53
CA VAL A 236 -26.99 -12.19 2.42
C VAL A 236 -28.02 -11.31 1.68
N SER A 237 -27.79 -10.94 0.42
CA SER A 237 -28.66 -10.02 -0.33
C SER A 237 -30.13 -10.48 -0.45
N ASN A 238 -30.36 -11.79 -0.41
CA ASN A 238 -31.71 -12.39 -0.43
C ASN A 238 -32.41 -12.42 0.93
N ASN A 239 -31.74 -12.06 2.02
CA ASN A 239 -32.39 -12.02 3.34
C ASN A 239 -33.25 -10.75 3.45
N VAL A 240 -34.56 -10.92 3.37
CA VAL A 240 -35.55 -9.82 3.39
C VAL A 240 -35.52 -8.99 4.67
N GLY A 241 -35.17 -9.59 5.81
CA GLY A 241 -35.00 -8.88 7.08
C GLY A 241 -33.79 -7.94 7.04
N MET A 242 -32.67 -8.38 6.45
CA MET A 242 -31.49 -7.54 6.25
C MET A 242 -31.76 -6.43 5.23
N ARG A 243 -32.48 -6.70 4.13
CA ARG A 243 -32.88 -5.67 3.15
C ARG A 243 -33.67 -4.56 3.85
N LYS A 244 -34.73 -4.91 4.59
CA LYS A 244 -35.55 -3.96 5.36
C LYS A 244 -34.71 -3.12 6.33
N ALA A 245 -33.86 -3.79 7.13
CA ALA A 245 -33.02 -3.09 8.11
C ALA A 245 -31.98 -2.15 7.47
N LEU A 246 -31.41 -2.52 6.32
CA LEU A 246 -30.48 -1.66 5.58
C LEU A 246 -31.19 -0.45 4.98
N GLU A 247 -32.37 -0.60 4.38
CA GLU A 247 -33.16 0.51 3.84
C GLU A 247 -33.51 1.52 4.94
N GLU A 248 -34.05 1.05 6.06
CA GLU A 248 -34.44 1.90 7.18
C GLU A 248 -33.24 2.64 7.79
N LEU A 249 -32.11 1.96 7.99
CA LEU A 249 -30.95 2.55 8.65
C LEU A 249 -30.09 3.41 7.72
N SER A 250 -30.06 3.11 6.43
CA SER A 250 -29.33 3.89 5.43
C SER A 250 -30.10 5.14 5.02
N GLY A 251 -31.44 5.11 5.08
CA GLY A 251 -32.30 6.18 4.58
C GLY A 251 -32.39 6.25 3.06
N HIS A 252 -31.90 5.22 2.36
CA HIS A 252 -31.94 5.12 0.90
C HIS A 252 -32.61 3.80 0.49
N PRO A 253 -33.51 3.81 -0.50
CA PRO A 253 -34.08 2.57 -1.04
C PRO A 253 -32.99 1.75 -1.73
N LEU A 254 -33.11 0.42 -1.64
CA LEU A 254 -32.21 -0.48 -2.37
C LEU A 254 -32.66 -0.61 -3.83
N ILE A 255 -31.71 -0.50 -4.75
CA ILE A 255 -31.95 -0.79 -6.17
C ILE A 255 -32.33 -2.26 -6.32
N GLU A 256 -33.40 -2.52 -7.07
CA GLU A 256 -33.75 -3.85 -7.54
C GLU A 256 -32.97 -4.20 -8.81
N SER A 257 -32.63 -5.48 -8.95
CA SER A 257 -31.89 -6.04 -10.07
C SER A 257 -32.74 -7.08 -10.79
N LYS A 258 -32.53 -7.24 -12.10
CA LYS A 258 -33.23 -8.23 -12.94
C LYS A 258 -32.74 -9.66 -12.71
N ILE A 259 -31.59 -9.83 -12.05
CA ILE A 259 -31.05 -11.10 -11.57
C ILE A 259 -30.72 -11.01 -10.09
N ASP A 260 -30.69 -12.17 -9.43
CA ASP A 260 -30.20 -12.29 -8.06
C ASP A 260 -28.78 -11.72 -7.91
N THR A 261 -28.65 -10.74 -7.01
CA THR A 261 -27.41 -10.00 -6.73
C THR A 261 -26.33 -10.83 -6.06
N ILE A 262 -26.61 -12.11 -5.69
CA ILE A 262 -25.55 -13.06 -5.33
C ILE A 262 -24.57 -13.31 -6.50
N PHE A 263 -24.99 -13.07 -7.75
CA PHE A 263 -24.18 -13.26 -8.95
C PHE A 263 -23.42 -11.99 -9.36
N ALA A 264 -23.56 -10.86 -8.64
CA ALA A 264 -22.94 -9.59 -9.03
C ALA A 264 -21.42 -9.72 -9.20
N GLY A 265 -20.72 -10.37 -8.25
CA GLY A 265 -19.28 -10.62 -8.35
C GLY A 265 -18.89 -11.46 -9.57
N ALA A 266 -19.60 -12.58 -9.81
CA ALA A 266 -19.34 -13.43 -10.97
C ALA A 266 -19.65 -12.73 -12.30
N LEU A 267 -20.72 -11.92 -12.37
CA LEU A 267 -21.05 -11.13 -13.55
C LEU A 267 -19.97 -10.09 -13.85
N GLY A 268 -19.53 -9.34 -12.84
CA GLY A 268 -18.44 -8.37 -13.02
C GLY A 268 -17.13 -9.03 -13.44
N ALA A 269 -16.82 -10.20 -12.89
CA ALA A 269 -15.69 -11.01 -13.34
C ALA A 269 -15.84 -11.39 -14.84
N ALA A 270 -17.02 -11.83 -15.29
CA ALA A 270 -17.25 -12.16 -16.70
C ALA A 270 -17.10 -10.92 -17.61
N ILE A 271 -17.49 -9.74 -17.15
CA ILE A 271 -17.28 -8.47 -17.88
C ILE A 271 -15.79 -8.11 -17.96
N HIS A 272 -15.03 -8.29 -16.87
CA HIS A 272 -13.57 -8.13 -16.92
C HIS A 272 -12.94 -9.14 -17.89
N ALA A 273 -13.39 -10.39 -17.89
CA ALA A 273 -12.93 -11.41 -18.82
C ALA A 273 -13.18 -11.03 -20.29
N LEU A 274 -14.34 -10.43 -20.59
CA LEU A 274 -14.64 -9.87 -21.91
C LEU A 274 -13.66 -8.76 -22.31
N ASN A 275 -13.38 -7.84 -21.38
CA ASN A 275 -12.46 -6.74 -21.61
C ASN A 275 -11.02 -7.24 -21.85
N TYR A 276 -10.57 -8.23 -21.10
CA TYR A 276 -9.24 -8.83 -21.27
C TYR A 276 -9.12 -9.64 -22.56
N SER A 277 -10.14 -10.42 -22.93
CA SER A 277 -10.20 -11.14 -24.20
C SER A 277 -10.00 -10.18 -25.39
N ARG A 278 -10.68 -9.02 -25.38
CA ARG A 278 -10.53 -7.98 -26.41
C ARG A 278 -9.13 -7.34 -26.41
N ALA A 279 -8.57 -7.07 -25.23
CA ALA A 279 -7.23 -6.49 -25.11
C ALA A 279 -6.13 -7.45 -25.62
N ALA A 280 -6.24 -8.75 -25.33
CA ALA A 280 -5.30 -9.78 -25.76
C ALA A 280 -5.23 -9.94 -27.29
N VAL A 281 -6.34 -9.70 -28.01
CA VAL A 281 -6.38 -9.66 -29.48
C VAL A 281 -5.59 -8.46 -30.04
N THR A 282 -5.38 -7.42 -29.21
CA THR A 282 -4.68 -6.18 -29.62
C THR A 282 -3.19 -6.19 -29.25
N SER A 283 -2.77 -7.03 -28.29
CA SER A 283 -1.42 -7.04 -27.71
C SER A 283 -0.56 -8.26 -28.06
N ALA A 284 -0.94 -9.05 -29.08
CA ALA A 284 -0.17 -10.19 -29.55
C ALA A 284 1.09 -9.78 -30.35
N GLN A 285 2.00 -9.02 -29.73
CA GLN A 285 3.41 -8.87 -30.12
C GLN A 285 4.12 -8.09 -29.02
N GLU A 286 5.06 -8.75 -28.34
CA GLU A 286 6.27 -8.22 -27.68
C GLU A 286 6.59 -8.98 -26.38
N THR A 287 7.18 -10.17 -26.53
CA THR A 287 8.07 -10.74 -25.52
C THR A 287 9.51 -10.60 -26.00
N GLU A 288 10.12 -9.41 -25.83
CA GLU A 288 11.56 -9.23 -26.05
C GLU A 288 12.23 -8.31 -25.00
N ASN A 289 13.34 -8.80 -24.44
CA ASN A 289 14.44 -8.11 -23.76
C ASN A 289 14.09 -6.87 -22.90
N VAL A 290 13.54 -7.09 -21.72
CA VAL A 290 13.48 -6.06 -20.67
C VAL A 290 14.89 -5.81 -20.13
N PHE A 291 15.43 -4.60 -20.32
CA PHE A 291 16.68 -4.17 -19.70
C PHE A 291 16.56 -4.29 -18.17
N ARG A 292 17.53 -4.97 -17.53
CA ARG A 292 17.67 -5.02 -16.08
C ARG A 292 19.04 -4.46 -15.70
N LEU A 293 19.05 -3.52 -14.77
CA LEU A 293 20.29 -2.99 -14.22
C LEU A 293 20.89 -4.03 -13.27
N ASP A 294 22.13 -4.43 -13.53
CA ASP A 294 22.90 -5.25 -12.60
C ASP A 294 23.58 -4.36 -11.56
N LEU A 295 23.15 -4.49 -10.30
CA LEU A 295 23.68 -3.80 -9.13
C LEU A 295 24.57 -4.68 -8.25
N THR A 296 24.88 -5.92 -8.62
CA THR A 296 25.70 -6.83 -7.80
C THR A 296 27.07 -6.23 -7.46
N GLY A 297 27.68 -5.48 -8.38
CA GLY A 297 28.93 -4.76 -8.12
C GLY A 297 28.81 -3.67 -7.05
N LEU A 298 27.66 -2.99 -6.97
CA LEU A 298 27.37 -1.99 -5.94
C LEU A 298 27.16 -2.66 -4.58
N GLU A 299 26.37 -3.73 -4.54
CA GLU A 299 26.08 -4.50 -3.34
C GLU A 299 27.35 -5.10 -2.73
N ASN A 300 28.22 -5.68 -3.56
CA ASN A 300 29.50 -6.23 -3.12
C ASN A 300 30.39 -5.14 -2.48
N ARG A 301 30.46 -3.94 -3.07
CA ARG A 301 31.25 -2.83 -2.51
C ARG A 301 30.71 -2.37 -1.15
N ILE A 302 29.39 -2.32 -0.98
CA ILE A 302 28.77 -2.02 0.33
C ILE A 302 29.13 -3.11 1.35
N ALA A 303 29.02 -4.38 0.96
CA ALA A 303 29.32 -5.51 1.84
C ALA A 303 30.80 -5.53 2.26
N GLU A 304 31.72 -5.37 1.30
CA GLU A 304 33.17 -5.26 1.54
C GLU A 304 33.48 -4.11 2.49
N ARG A 305 32.83 -2.95 2.30
CA ARG A 305 33.01 -1.79 3.19
C ARG A 305 32.54 -2.09 4.61
N GLN A 306 31.36 -2.69 4.77
CA GLN A 306 30.85 -3.08 6.09
C GLN A 306 31.77 -4.11 6.76
N GLU A 307 32.29 -5.08 6.01
CA GLU A 307 33.23 -6.08 6.51
C GLU A 307 34.56 -5.43 6.96
N GLN A 308 35.11 -4.48 6.20
CA GLN A 308 36.31 -3.73 6.59
C GLN A 308 36.12 -2.98 7.92
N LEU A 309 34.94 -2.38 8.12
CA LEU A 309 34.60 -1.71 9.37
C LEU A 309 34.52 -2.70 10.53
N ILE A 310 33.89 -3.86 10.33
CA ILE A 310 33.75 -4.92 11.34
C ILE A 310 35.11 -5.51 11.72
N LEU A 311 35.92 -5.91 10.74
CA LEU A 311 37.21 -6.57 10.95
C LEU A 311 38.30 -5.62 11.44
N GLY A 312 38.05 -4.31 11.42
CA GLY A 312 39.04 -3.30 11.80
C GLY A 312 40.18 -3.15 10.80
N ALA A 313 39.94 -3.52 9.54
CA ALA A 313 40.87 -3.27 8.44
C ALA A 313 40.93 -1.78 8.04
N ASP A 314 39.92 -1.00 8.44
CA ASP A 314 39.92 0.45 8.35
C ASP A 314 40.64 1.08 9.55
N GLU A 315 41.73 1.80 9.29
CA GLU A 315 42.54 2.48 10.29
C GLU A 315 41.88 3.78 10.82
N HIS A 316 40.84 4.27 10.14
CA HIS A 316 40.11 5.47 10.57
C HIS A 316 39.14 5.18 11.71
N LYS A 317 38.79 6.23 12.45
CA LYS A 317 37.67 6.20 13.40
C LYS A 317 36.36 5.96 12.66
N LYS A 318 35.45 5.24 13.31
CA LYS A 318 34.19 4.74 12.72
C LYS A 318 33.01 5.32 13.46
N VAL A 319 32.09 5.95 12.73
CA VAL A 319 30.92 6.60 13.34
C VAL A 319 29.61 6.12 12.72
N GLY A 320 28.63 5.88 13.58
CA GLY A 320 27.25 5.68 13.16
C GLY A 320 26.49 6.99 13.17
N TYR A 321 25.49 7.15 12.31
CA TYR A 321 24.53 8.25 12.46
C TYR A 321 23.10 7.87 12.09
N LEU A 322 22.12 8.54 12.71
CA LEU A 322 20.71 8.16 12.59
C LEU A 322 19.94 8.93 11.51
N CYS A 323 20.23 10.22 11.34
CA CYS A 323 19.41 11.16 10.59
C CYS A 323 20.07 11.61 9.28
N SER A 324 19.28 11.83 8.23
CA SER A 324 19.77 12.39 6.96
C SER A 324 20.18 13.86 7.04
N TYR A 325 19.94 14.54 8.16
CA TYR A 325 20.42 15.90 8.44
C TYR A 325 21.84 15.93 9.03
N THR A 326 22.49 14.77 9.17
CA THR A 326 23.89 14.72 9.60
C THR A 326 24.81 15.10 8.43
N PRO A 327 25.69 16.11 8.58
CA PRO A 327 26.59 16.56 7.51
C PRO A 327 27.71 15.55 7.19
N LEU A 328 27.56 14.79 6.12
CA LEU A 328 28.54 13.77 5.70
C LEU A 328 29.85 14.39 5.21
N GLU A 329 29.78 15.60 4.68
CA GLU A 329 30.93 16.39 4.23
C GLU A 329 31.91 16.64 5.38
N LEU A 330 31.41 16.95 6.59
CA LEU A 330 32.24 17.16 7.76
C LEU A 330 32.87 15.87 8.27
N ILE A 331 32.10 14.77 8.27
CA ILE A 331 32.63 13.47 8.70
C ILE A 331 33.75 13.03 7.76
N SER A 332 33.54 13.18 6.45
CA SER A 332 34.53 12.82 5.44
C SER A 332 35.77 13.72 5.53
N ALA A 333 35.58 15.03 5.75
CA ALA A 333 36.69 15.98 5.90
C ALA A 333 37.51 15.77 7.19
N ALA A 334 36.93 15.10 8.19
CA ALA A 334 37.64 14.69 9.40
C ALA A 334 38.51 13.42 9.19
N GLY A 335 38.41 12.77 8.03
CA GLY A 335 39.01 11.45 7.80
C GLY A 335 38.38 10.38 8.69
N VAL A 336 37.05 10.44 8.84
CA VAL A 336 36.29 9.51 9.68
C VAL A 336 35.37 8.68 8.78
N SER A 337 35.38 7.37 9.00
CA SER A 337 34.52 6.43 8.31
C SER A 337 33.12 6.46 8.90
N HIS A 338 32.09 6.43 8.06
CA HIS A 338 30.71 6.56 8.52
C HIS A 338 29.78 5.50 7.94
N ILE A 339 28.73 5.19 8.70
CA ILE A 339 27.58 4.44 8.24
C ILE A 339 26.31 5.06 8.79
N ARG A 340 25.24 5.03 7.99
CA ARG A 340 23.90 5.30 8.53
C ARG A 340 23.37 4.07 9.25
N LEU A 341 22.80 4.27 10.44
CA LEU A 341 22.13 3.21 11.20
C LEU A 341 20.67 3.16 10.80
N PHE A 342 20.40 2.48 9.69
CA PHE A 342 19.04 2.35 9.13
C PHE A 342 18.73 0.96 8.56
N LYS A 343 19.52 -0.06 8.94
CA LYS A 343 19.21 -1.46 8.69
C LYS A 343 18.03 -1.88 9.58
N ALA A 344 16.97 -2.41 8.98
CA ALA A 344 15.73 -2.77 9.64
C ALA A 344 14.99 -3.87 8.85
N GLY A 345 13.67 -4.00 9.03
CA GLY A 345 12.86 -4.99 8.31
C GLY A 345 12.79 -6.38 8.96
N ASP A 346 13.51 -6.59 10.07
CA ASP A 346 13.49 -7.86 10.81
C ASP A 346 12.66 -7.76 12.10
N THR A 347 11.69 -8.66 12.26
CA THR A 347 10.78 -8.65 13.41
C THR A 347 11.44 -9.08 14.71
N HIS A 348 12.50 -9.88 14.66
CA HIS A 348 13.23 -10.32 15.84
C HIS A 348 14.04 -9.15 16.42
N THR A 349 14.75 -8.40 15.57
CA THR A 349 15.42 -7.17 15.97
C THR A 349 14.44 -6.14 16.53
N VAL A 350 13.27 -5.96 15.90
CA VAL A 350 12.22 -5.07 16.42
C VAL A 350 11.79 -5.49 17.83
N ALA A 351 11.53 -6.78 18.06
CA ALA A 351 11.11 -7.30 19.36
C ALA A 351 12.20 -7.13 20.43
N SER A 352 13.47 -7.25 20.05
CA SER A 352 14.59 -7.04 20.98
C SER A 352 14.67 -5.57 21.45
N GLY A 353 14.57 -4.63 20.51
CA GLY A 353 14.58 -3.19 20.84
C GLY A 353 13.31 -2.71 21.54
N GLU A 354 12.18 -3.39 21.36
CA GLU A 354 10.95 -3.12 22.11
C GLU A 354 11.12 -3.32 23.62
N GLN A 355 11.99 -4.24 24.04
CA GLN A 355 12.28 -4.48 25.46
C GLN A 355 13.03 -3.31 26.15
N ILE A 356 13.64 -2.41 25.36
CA ILE A 356 14.29 -1.18 25.85
C ILE A 356 13.34 0.02 25.71
N THR A 357 12.49 0.00 24.69
CA THR A 357 11.53 1.07 24.38
C THR A 357 10.14 0.71 24.88
N GLN A 358 9.11 0.96 24.05
CA GLN A 358 7.71 0.62 24.29
C GLN A 358 7.06 0.25 22.96
N SER A 359 5.93 -0.46 23.02
CA SER A 359 5.15 -0.85 21.84
C SER A 359 4.71 0.32 20.94
N VAL A 360 4.63 1.53 21.50
CA VAL A 360 4.24 2.77 20.80
C VAL A 360 5.41 3.50 20.10
N PHE A 361 6.61 2.92 20.05
CA PHE A 361 7.69 3.42 19.20
C PHE A 361 7.55 2.84 17.79
N CYS A 362 7.97 3.60 16.78
CA CYS A 362 7.97 3.10 15.41
C CYS A 362 9.02 1.99 15.24
N ASP A 363 8.74 1.01 14.37
CA ASP A 363 9.59 -0.17 14.21
C ASP A 363 11.02 0.18 13.77
N PHE A 364 11.21 1.28 13.04
CA PHE A 364 12.54 1.76 12.67
C PHE A 364 13.42 2.03 13.90
N THR A 365 12.89 2.82 14.85
CA THR A 365 13.61 3.15 16.08
C THR A 365 13.83 1.93 16.98
N LYS A 366 12.87 1.00 17.00
CA LYS A 366 13.02 -0.27 17.72
C LYS A 366 14.11 -1.13 17.09
N SER A 367 14.18 -1.18 15.76
CA SER A 367 15.22 -1.94 15.04
C SER A 367 16.63 -1.44 15.35
N ILE A 368 16.84 -0.13 15.47
CA ILE A 368 18.16 0.43 15.81
C ILE A 368 18.63 -0.06 17.18
N LEU A 369 17.80 0.06 18.22
CA LEU A 369 18.18 -0.39 19.57
C LEU A 369 18.24 -1.91 19.67
N GLY A 370 17.39 -2.62 18.91
CA GLY A 370 17.46 -4.06 18.78
C GLY A 370 18.79 -4.51 18.21
N ALA A 371 19.31 -3.86 17.17
CA ALA A 371 20.60 -4.21 16.57
C ALA A 371 21.76 -4.02 17.56
N PHE A 372 21.75 -2.95 18.36
CA PHE A 372 22.74 -2.77 19.44
C PHE A 372 22.62 -3.87 20.51
N LYS A 373 21.40 -4.22 20.91
CA LYS A 373 21.16 -5.22 21.94
C LYS A 373 21.50 -6.64 21.49
N GLU A 374 21.27 -6.97 20.23
CA GLU A 374 21.68 -8.24 19.60
C GLU A 374 23.16 -8.23 19.18
N GLU A 375 23.92 -7.20 19.57
CA GLU A 375 25.35 -7.07 19.31
C GLU A 375 25.70 -7.19 17.81
N ASP A 376 24.89 -6.58 16.92
CA ASP A 376 25.17 -6.57 15.48
C ASP A 376 26.64 -6.10 15.26
N PRO A 377 27.49 -6.90 14.59
CA PRO A 377 28.93 -6.62 14.49
C PRO A 377 29.24 -5.26 13.89
N LEU A 378 28.40 -4.78 12.97
CA LEU A 378 28.59 -3.48 12.35
C LEU A 378 28.34 -2.36 13.37
N TYR A 379 27.32 -2.51 14.22
CA TYR A 379 26.93 -1.52 15.22
C TYR A 379 27.91 -1.48 16.39
N THR A 380 28.39 -2.65 16.83
CA THR A 380 29.38 -2.78 17.91
C THR A 380 30.79 -2.37 17.49
N SER A 381 31.09 -2.33 16.19
CA SER A 381 32.39 -1.87 15.67
C SER A 381 32.60 -0.35 15.72
N LEU A 382 31.57 0.43 16.06
CA LEU A 382 31.57 1.89 15.98
C LEU A 382 32.26 2.52 17.20
N ASP A 383 33.10 3.52 16.96
CA ASP A 383 33.71 4.31 18.03
C ASP A 383 32.70 5.29 18.65
N LYS A 384 31.74 5.81 17.87
CA LYS A 384 30.77 6.82 18.32
C LYS A 384 29.53 6.88 17.43
N VAL A 385 28.40 7.33 17.99
CA VAL A 385 27.14 7.56 17.27
C VAL A 385 26.73 9.02 17.33
N TYR A 386 26.25 9.56 16.21
CA TYR A 386 25.78 10.94 16.11
C TYR A 386 24.35 11.04 15.61
N THR A 387 23.59 12.02 16.10
CA THR A 387 22.28 12.31 15.53
C THR A 387 21.93 13.79 15.57
N PHE A 388 21.50 14.31 14.42
CA PHE A 388 20.74 15.55 14.33
C PHE A 388 19.26 15.21 14.43
N TYR A 389 18.73 15.16 15.66
CA TYR A 389 17.44 14.52 15.89
C TYR A 389 16.30 15.28 15.23
N THR A 390 15.41 14.54 14.57
CA THR A 390 14.20 15.05 13.92
C THR A 390 12.94 14.76 14.71
N CYS A 391 12.64 13.49 15.01
CA CYS A 391 11.50 13.14 15.85
C CYS A 391 11.92 12.81 17.28
N ASP A 392 10.95 12.82 18.20
CA ASP A 392 11.17 12.48 19.60
C ASP A 392 11.68 11.04 19.74
N CYS A 393 11.19 10.11 18.91
CA CYS A 393 11.68 8.72 18.92
C CYS A 393 13.17 8.63 18.62
N ILE A 394 13.68 9.37 17.62
CA ILE A 394 15.12 9.37 17.27
C ILE A 394 15.96 10.06 18.34
N LYS A 395 15.43 11.11 18.98
CA LYS A 395 16.09 11.75 20.12
C LYS A 395 16.30 10.74 21.23
N THR A 396 15.23 10.08 21.68
CA THR A 396 15.29 9.10 22.78
C THR A 396 16.13 7.87 22.43
N VAL A 397 16.12 7.43 21.16
CA VAL A 397 17.04 6.37 20.70
C VAL A 397 18.51 6.81 20.83
N GLY A 398 18.84 8.05 20.42
CA GLY A 398 20.19 8.57 20.60
C GLY A 398 20.63 8.60 22.06
N GLU A 399 19.74 9.00 22.97
CA GLU A 399 19.98 9.02 24.42
C GLU A 399 20.22 7.60 24.95
N ALA A 400 19.39 6.63 24.55
CA ALA A 400 19.52 5.23 24.95
C ALA A 400 20.80 4.58 24.42
N ILE A 401 21.25 4.92 23.20
CA ILE A 401 22.54 4.44 22.68
C ILE A 401 23.68 4.94 23.57
N GLY A 402 23.69 6.24 23.88
CA GLY A 402 24.70 6.89 24.72
C GLY A 402 24.80 6.31 26.13
N GLU A 403 23.65 5.99 26.73
CA GLU A 403 23.59 5.47 28.10
C GLU A 403 23.94 3.98 28.20
N PHE A 404 23.54 3.18 27.20
CA PHE A 404 23.57 1.72 27.34
C PHE A 404 24.55 0.99 26.42
N PHE A 405 24.99 1.57 25.30
CA PHE A 405 25.66 0.80 24.24
C PHE A 405 26.97 1.40 23.73
N ALA A 406 26.95 2.65 23.28
CA ALA A 406 28.10 3.27 22.64
C ALA A 406 28.12 4.77 22.91
N PRO A 407 29.30 5.43 22.95
CA PRO A 407 29.37 6.88 23.04
C PRO A 407 28.47 7.53 21.99
N ALA A 408 27.60 8.45 22.40
CA ALA A 408 26.68 9.10 21.48
C ALA A 408 26.49 10.58 21.80
N ASP A 409 26.48 11.40 20.75
CA ASP A 409 26.16 12.83 20.85
C ASP A 409 24.94 13.20 20.00
N ILE A 410 24.17 14.14 20.54
CA ILE A 410 22.89 14.56 20.00
C ILE A 410 22.93 16.06 19.72
N TYR A 411 22.80 16.42 18.45
CA TYR A 411 22.69 17.81 18.01
C TYR A 411 21.25 18.17 17.72
N THR A 412 20.90 19.42 17.99
CA THR A 412 19.54 19.91 17.83
C THR A 412 19.34 20.51 16.45
N LEU A 413 18.51 19.85 15.63
CA LEU A 413 17.99 20.46 14.41
C LEU A 413 16.84 21.43 14.78
N PRO A 414 16.91 22.73 14.43
CA PRO A 414 15.82 23.66 14.68
C PRO A 414 14.55 23.25 13.93
N ARG A 415 13.39 23.45 14.55
CA ARG A 415 12.10 23.10 13.93
C ARG A 415 11.66 24.12 12.87
N ILE A 416 11.95 25.41 13.10
CA ILE A 416 11.52 26.52 12.26
C ILE A 416 12.71 26.88 11.36
N LYS A 417 12.59 26.72 10.04
CA LYS A 417 13.75 26.92 9.13
C LYS A 417 13.93 28.36 8.64
N ASP A 418 12.85 29.14 8.59
CA ASP A 418 12.80 30.47 7.97
C ASP A 418 13.34 31.60 8.88
N LYS A 419 13.53 31.34 10.18
CA LYS A 419 14.03 32.35 11.11
C LYS A 419 15.56 32.46 11.07
N PRO A 420 16.13 33.68 10.94
CA PRO A 420 17.58 33.88 11.03
C PRO A 420 18.20 33.27 12.30
N SER A 421 17.56 33.44 13.46
CA SER A 421 18.03 32.86 14.72
C SER A 421 18.08 31.34 14.73
N SER A 422 17.22 30.67 13.97
CA SER A 422 17.25 29.21 13.81
C SER A 422 18.43 28.76 12.93
N ARG A 423 18.73 29.52 11.87
CA ARG A 423 19.90 29.27 11.01
C ARG A 423 21.21 29.52 11.76
N ASP A 424 21.31 30.59 12.53
CA ASP A 424 22.48 30.87 13.36
C ASP A 424 22.66 29.81 14.45
N PHE A 425 21.57 29.35 15.08
CA PHE A 425 21.60 28.25 16.03
C PHE A 425 22.09 26.95 15.38
N TYR A 426 21.61 26.60 14.19
CA TYR A 426 22.07 25.39 13.52
C TYR A 426 23.54 25.50 13.09
N SER A 427 23.98 26.69 12.66
CA SER A 427 25.39 26.95 12.36
C SER A 427 26.29 26.71 13.58
N SER A 428 25.83 27.05 14.80
CA SER A 428 26.58 26.73 16.02
C SER A 428 26.61 25.22 16.30
N GLN A 429 25.53 24.48 15.99
CA GLN A 429 25.52 23.01 16.08
C GLN A 429 26.51 22.37 15.11
N ILE A 430 26.64 22.90 13.88
CA ILE A 430 27.63 22.46 12.89
C ILE A 430 29.06 22.66 13.42
N LEU A 431 29.35 23.80 14.05
CA LEU A 431 30.66 24.07 14.65
C LEU A 431 30.95 23.19 15.86
N SER A 432 29.95 22.90 16.71
CA SER A 432 30.10 21.93 17.80
C SER A 432 30.40 20.53 17.25
N PHE A 433 29.67 20.10 16.22
CA PHE A 433 29.91 18.80 15.58
C PHE A 433 31.30 18.70 14.97
N LYS A 434 31.77 19.76 14.30
CA LYS A 434 33.16 19.87 13.83
C LYS A 434 34.15 19.62 14.98
N ALA A 435 34.01 20.32 16.09
CA ALA A 435 34.92 20.18 17.23
C ALA A 435 34.96 18.74 17.79
N ASP A 436 33.79 18.09 17.86
CA ASP A 436 33.68 16.72 18.33
C ASP A 436 34.32 15.71 17.35
N LEU A 437 34.21 15.95 16.04
CA LEU A 437 34.89 15.14 15.03
C LEU A 437 36.41 15.33 15.04
N GLU A 438 36.90 16.56 15.24
CA GLU A 438 38.34 16.83 15.39
C GLU A 438 38.90 16.16 16.65
N GLN A 439 38.15 16.19 17.75
CA GLN A 439 38.52 15.50 18.98
C GLN A 439 38.55 13.98 18.79
N LEU A 440 37.57 13.41 18.07
CA LEU A 440 37.48 11.97 17.83
C LEU A 440 38.61 11.47 16.92
N SER A 441 38.82 12.16 15.80
CA SER A 441 39.77 11.76 14.75
C SER A 441 41.21 12.13 15.08
N GLY A 442 41.43 13.19 15.87
CA GLY A 442 42.73 13.83 16.05
C GLY A 442 43.15 14.70 14.84
N ASN A 443 42.32 14.77 13.80
CA ASN A 443 42.58 15.54 12.58
C ASN A 443 41.95 16.93 12.69
N ILE A 444 42.62 17.95 12.15
CA ILE A 444 42.04 19.28 12.00
C ILE A 444 41.26 19.33 10.69
N ILE A 445 39.98 19.70 10.76
CA ILE A 445 39.13 19.89 9.59
C ILE A 445 39.47 21.26 8.98
N THR A 446 40.23 21.25 7.90
CA THR A 446 40.58 22.48 7.18
C THR A 446 39.44 22.92 6.25
N GLU A 447 39.32 24.23 6.00
CA GLU A 447 38.35 24.73 5.02
C GLU A 447 38.58 24.17 3.61
N GLY A 448 39.84 23.95 3.22
CA GLY A 448 40.19 23.41 1.91
C GLY A 448 39.65 22.00 1.71
N GLU A 449 39.84 21.13 2.72
CA GLU A 449 39.32 19.76 2.71
C GLU A 449 37.79 19.76 2.76
N LEU A 450 37.19 20.57 3.63
CA LEU A 450 35.74 20.65 3.71
C LEU A 450 35.11 21.10 2.37
N ARG A 451 35.69 22.09 1.69
CA ARG A 451 35.23 22.50 0.36
C ARG A 451 35.38 21.40 -0.69
N LEU A 452 36.44 20.59 -0.62
CA LEU A 452 36.61 19.43 -1.49
C LEU A 452 35.44 18.45 -1.29
N GLN A 453 35.14 18.11 -0.03
CA GLN A 453 34.03 17.21 0.29
C GLN A 453 32.67 17.80 -0.14
N ILE A 454 32.42 19.09 0.09
CA ILE A 454 31.20 19.77 -0.38
C ILE A 454 31.03 19.58 -1.90
N ARG A 455 32.08 19.85 -2.69
CA ARG A 455 32.04 19.67 -4.15
C ARG A 455 31.74 18.23 -4.56
N GLN A 456 32.42 17.26 -3.93
CA GLN A 456 32.22 15.85 -4.24
C GLN A 456 30.79 15.40 -3.94
N TYR A 457 30.26 15.72 -2.75
CA TYR A 457 28.89 15.35 -2.39
C TYR A 457 27.83 16.10 -3.21
N ASN A 458 28.07 17.36 -3.59
CA ASN A 458 27.21 18.08 -4.54
C ASN A 458 27.13 17.34 -5.89
N GLU A 459 28.26 16.90 -6.44
CA GLU A 459 28.27 16.17 -7.71
C GLU A 459 27.63 14.79 -7.58
N VAL A 460 27.80 14.09 -6.45
CA VAL A 460 27.07 12.84 -6.16
C VAL A 460 25.55 13.05 -6.13
N ARG A 461 25.07 14.10 -5.45
CA ARG A 461 23.63 14.43 -5.39
C ARG A 461 23.06 14.79 -6.77
N LYS A 462 23.85 15.50 -7.57
CA LYS A 462 23.51 15.83 -8.97
C LYS A 462 23.41 14.57 -9.82
N LEU A 463 24.35 13.63 -9.73
CA LEU A 463 24.28 12.35 -10.43
C LEU A 463 23.05 11.52 -10.00
N LEU A 464 22.77 11.43 -8.70
CA LEU A 464 21.54 10.77 -8.21
C LEU A 464 20.28 11.43 -8.77
N THR A 465 20.25 12.76 -8.82
CA THR A 465 19.15 13.51 -9.44
C THR A 465 19.01 13.12 -10.91
N GLN A 466 20.11 13.19 -11.68
CA GLN A 466 20.10 12.82 -13.11
C GLN A 466 19.66 11.38 -13.36
N ILE A 467 20.05 10.44 -12.50
CA ILE A 467 19.58 9.05 -12.57
C ILE A 467 18.07 8.98 -12.30
N SER A 468 17.56 9.68 -11.28
CA SER A 468 16.13 9.71 -10.99
C SER A 468 15.32 10.34 -12.13
N GLU A 469 15.84 11.38 -12.78
CA GLU A 469 15.19 12.04 -13.91
C GLU A 469 14.88 11.08 -15.06
N LEU A 470 15.69 10.03 -15.26
CA LEU A 470 15.42 8.99 -16.26
C LEU A 470 14.13 8.22 -15.97
N ARG A 471 13.65 8.22 -14.72
CA ARG A 471 12.37 7.60 -14.33
C ARG A 471 11.15 8.44 -14.71
N LYS A 472 11.33 9.64 -15.27
CA LYS A 472 10.24 10.42 -15.89
C LYS A 472 9.82 9.89 -17.26
N ARG A 473 10.64 9.07 -17.90
CA ARG A 473 10.31 8.39 -19.17
C ARG A 473 9.04 7.53 -19.01
N PRO A 474 8.20 7.37 -20.05
CA PRO A 474 6.97 6.56 -19.97
C PRO A 474 7.20 5.14 -19.45
N ASN A 475 8.28 4.50 -19.92
CA ASN A 475 8.84 3.27 -19.38
C ASN A 475 10.21 3.55 -18.72
N PRO A 476 10.26 3.71 -17.40
CA PRO A 476 11.49 3.95 -16.65
C PRO A 476 12.50 2.79 -16.82
N PRO A 477 13.78 3.06 -17.15
CA PRO A 477 14.81 2.03 -17.24
C PRO A 477 15.32 1.56 -15.87
N LEU A 478 14.83 2.16 -14.78
CA LEU A 478 15.24 1.92 -13.40
C LEU A 478 13.98 1.73 -12.54
N THR A 479 13.98 0.67 -11.73
CA THR A 479 12.92 0.41 -10.76
C THR A 479 13.05 1.31 -9.53
N GLY A 480 11.98 1.45 -8.75
CA GLY A 480 12.08 2.16 -7.47
C GLY A 480 12.98 1.42 -6.48
N LYS A 481 12.91 0.08 -6.47
CA LYS A 481 13.78 -0.79 -5.66
C LYS A 481 15.26 -0.52 -5.93
N ASP A 482 15.67 -0.56 -7.19
CA ASP A 482 17.05 -0.32 -7.59
C ASP A 482 17.49 1.11 -7.23
N TYR A 483 16.62 2.11 -7.39
CA TYR A 483 16.92 3.49 -6.99
C TYR A 483 17.15 3.61 -5.48
N LEU A 484 16.38 2.92 -4.64
CA LEU A 484 16.61 2.89 -3.19
C LEU A 484 17.96 2.24 -2.85
N ASP A 485 18.43 1.29 -3.64
CA ASP A 485 19.75 0.66 -3.44
C ASP A 485 20.90 1.60 -3.85
N LEU A 486 20.68 2.50 -4.82
CA LEU A 486 21.59 3.63 -5.04
C LEU A 486 21.61 4.56 -3.83
N VAL A 487 20.45 4.98 -3.32
CA VAL A 487 20.41 5.85 -2.13
C VAL A 487 21.00 5.16 -0.89
N LYS A 488 20.88 3.84 -0.78
CA LYS A 488 21.57 3.04 0.23
C LYS A 488 23.08 3.20 0.11
N ALA A 489 23.64 3.07 -1.09
CA ALA A 489 25.08 3.24 -1.32
C ALA A 489 25.57 4.63 -0.87
N PHE A 490 24.79 5.68 -1.12
CA PHE A 490 25.08 7.04 -0.65
C PHE A 490 25.34 7.12 0.87
N TYR A 491 24.70 6.25 1.66
CA TYR A 491 24.81 6.24 3.12
C TYR A 491 25.88 5.30 3.68
N TYR A 492 26.54 4.52 2.82
CA TYR A 492 27.56 3.54 3.23
C TYR A 492 28.93 3.78 2.58
N LEU A 493 28.99 4.46 1.44
CA LEU A 493 30.21 4.65 0.66
C LEU A 493 30.63 6.13 0.62
N PRO A 494 31.94 6.42 0.58
CA PRO A 494 32.43 7.78 0.46
C PRO A 494 32.18 8.35 -0.95
N ALA A 495 32.11 9.68 -1.05
CA ALA A 495 31.76 10.37 -2.30
C ALA A 495 32.70 10.03 -3.46
N GLU A 496 34.00 9.92 -3.21
CA GLU A 496 35.02 9.58 -4.23
C GLU A 496 34.80 8.22 -4.90
N GLU A 497 34.20 7.27 -4.20
CA GLU A 497 33.83 5.97 -4.74
C GLU A 497 32.49 6.00 -5.47
N LEU A 498 31.55 6.80 -4.97
CA LEU A 498 30.21 6.95 -5.55
C LEU A 498 30.23 7.64 -6.90
N LEU A 499 31.08 8.64 -7.10
CA LEU A 499 31.17 9.42 -8.34
C LEU A 499 31.35 8.55 -9.60
N PRO A 500 32.42 7.72 -9.72
CA PRO A 500 32.60 6.89 -10.91
C PRO A 500 31.52 5.80 -11.04
N LEU A 501 31.01 5.28 -9.92
CA LEU A 501 29.93 4.29 -9.93
C LEU A 501 28.63 4.86 -10.49
N TYR A 502 28.17 6.00 -9.97
CA TYR A 502 26.94 6.63 -10.42
C TYR A 502 27.06 7.16 -11.83
N GLN A 503 28.22 7.67 -12.24
CA GLN A 503 28.46 8.03 -13.64
C GLN A 503 28.28 6.81 -14.56
N GLY A 504 28.90 5.68 -14.23
CA GLY A 504 28.77 4.46 -15.03
C GLY A 504 27.34 3.90 -15.05
N ILE A 505 26.59 4.02 -13.95
CA ILE A 505 25.16 3.64 -13.89
C ILE A 505 24.32 4.58 -14.75
N TYR A 506 24.54 5.90 -14.63
CA TYR A 506 23.87 6.90 -15.46
C TYR A 506 24.09 6.64 -16.94
N ASP A 507 25.34 6.42 -17.38
CA ASP A 507 25.66 6.19 -18.78
C ASP A 507 24.94 4.96 -19.35
N LYS A 508 24.88 3.87 -18.56
CA LYS A 508 24.13 2.64 -18.92
C LYS A 508 22.63 2.91 -19.05
N LEU A 509 22.03 3.57 -18.05
CA LEU A 509 20.60 3.85 -18.02
C LEU A 509 20.18 4.85 -19.10
N ALA A 510 21.01 5.87 -19.34
CA ALA A 510 20.77 6.90 -20.34
C ALA A 510 20.73 6.30 -21.76
N ALA A 511 21.58 5.29 -22.02
CA ALA A 511 21.65 4.57 -23.29
C ALA A 511 20.46 3.62 -23.56
N VAL A 512 19.65 3.30 -22.55
CA VAL A 512 18.44 2.47 -22.74
C VAL A 512 17.44 3.21 -23.62
N PRO A 513 16.97 2.63 -24.75
CA PRO A 513 15.98 3.25 -25.61
C PRO A 513 14.68 3.57 -24.87
N VAL A 514 14.07 4.71 -25.19
CA VAL A 514 12.75 5.05 -24.66
C VAL A 514 11.72 4.17 -25.34
N ARG A 515 10.87 3.51 -24.53
CA ARG A 515 9.70 2.78 -25.02
C ARG A 515 8.44 3.60 -24.74
N GLU A 516 7.46 3.45 -25.63
CA GLU A 516 6.16 4.14 -25.55
C GLU A 516 5.14 3.39 -24.66
N ASP A 517 5.39 2.12 -24.33
CA ASP A 517 4.53 1.38 -23.42
C ASP A 517 4.59 1.98 -22.01
N ARG A 518 3.40 2.30 -21.46
CA ARG A 518 3.28 2.96 -20.17
C ARG A 518 2.79 1.97 -19.12
N THR A 519 3.59 1.78 -18.07
CA THR A 519 3.17 1.08 -16.86
C THR A 519 2.44 2.02 -15.90
N ILE A 520 1.71 1.47 -14.93
CA ILE A 520 1.12 2.29 -13.86
C ILE A 520 2.24 2.91 -13.03
N ARG A 521 2.22 4.24 -12.92
CA ARG A 521 3.28 5.03 -12.28
C ARG A 521 2.85 5.40 -10.87
N LEU A 522 3.61 4.96 -9.87
CA LEU A 522 3.32 5.22 -8.46
C LEU A 522 4.36 6.15 -7.87
N PHE A 523 3.90 7.16 -7.15
CA PHE A 523 4.73 8.03 -6.32
C PHE A 523 4.63 7.58 -4.87
N MET A 524 5.75 7.32 -4.23
CA MET A 524 5.76 6.91 -2.83
C MET A 524 6.11 8.11 -1.95
N ALA A 525 5.24 8.42 -0.98
CA ALA A 525 5.43 9.54 -0.06
C ALA A 525 5.27 9.07 1.39
N GLY A 526 5.80 9.86 2.33
CA GLY A 526 5.61 9.65 3.76
C GLY A 526 6.89 9.33 4.52
N GLY A 527 6.82 8.29 5.35
CA GLY A 527 7.89 7.86 6.25
C GLY A 527 9.09 7.21 5.54
N ILE A 528 10.07 6.79 6.34
CA ILE A 528 11.25 6.09 5.83
C ILE A 528 10.91 4.69 5.31
N ILE A 529 11.51 4.31 4.19
CA ILE A 529 11.68 2.91 3.78
C ILE A 529 13.14 2.54 4.05
N ALA A 530 13.35 1.67 5.03
CA ALA A 530 14.67 1.38 5.60
C ALA A 530 15.46 0.37 4.75
N ASP A 531 16.76 0.22 5.00
CA ASP A 531 17.54 -0.88 4.41
C ASP A 531 17.02 -2.22 4.98
N GLY A 532 16.71 -3.16 4.10
CA GLY A 532 16.04 -4.43 4.44
C GLY A 532 14.51 -4.40 4.37
N ASP A 533 13.86 -3.23 4.36
CA ASP A 533 12.41 -3.11 4.13
C ASP A 533 12.11 -2.98 2.64
N ARG A 534 11.99 -4.12 1.95
CA ARG A 534 11.71 -4.18 0.49
C ARG A 534 10.34 -4.76 0.15
N LYS A 535 9.60 -5.27 1.15
CA LYS A 535 8.30 -5.95 1.01
C LYS A 535 7.33 -5.17 0.12
N LEU A 536 7.19 -3.87 0.35
CA LEU A 536 6.25 -3.04 -0.39
C LEU A 536 6.66 -2.87 -1.86
N LEU A 537 7.95 -2.66 -2.13
CA LEU A 537 8.46 -2.43 -3.47
C LEU A 537 8.40 -3.71 -4.31
N GLU A 538 8.79 -4.84 -3.75
CA GLU A 538 8.73 -6.15 -4.42
C GLU A 538 7.30 -6.51 -4.80
N LEU A 539 6.36 -6.31 -3.87
CA LEU A 539 4.95 -6.53 -4.15
C LEU A 539 4.43 -5.64 -5.29
N ILE A 540 4.81 -4.37 -5.33
CA ILE A 540 4.36 -3.43 -6.37
C ILE A 540 4.98 -3.73 -7.73
N GLU A 541 6.30 -3.91 -7.75
CA GLU A 541 7.09 -3.93 -8.98
C GLU A 541 7.24 -5.34 -9.57
N ASP A 542 7.39 -6.36 -8.72
CA ASP A 542 7.61 -7.75 -9.14
C ASP A 542 6.29 -8.51 -9.29
N GLU A 543 5.32 -8.30 -8.39
CA GLU A 543 4.04 -9.04 -8.41
C GLU A 543 2.90 -8.30 -9.13
N LEU A 544 2.79 -6.97 -8.97
CA LEU A 544 1.63 -6.21 -9.46
C LEU A 544 1.87 -5.47 -10.79
N GLY A 545 3.11 -5.43 -11.28
CA GLY A 545 3.46 -4.85 -12.57
C GLY A 545 3.25 -3.33 -12.65
N ALA A 546 3.30 -2.63 -11.52
CA ALA A 546 3.38 -1.17 -11.47
C ALA A 546 4.83 -0.72 -11.27
N ARG A 547 5.12 0.56 -11.47
CA ARG A 547 6.46 1.13 -11.38
C ARG A 547 6.49 2.25 -10.36
N ILE A 548 7.40 2.19 -9.40
CA ILE A 548 7.64 3.32 -8.50
C ILE A 548 8.57 4.28 -9.22
N VAL A 549 8.07 5.49 -9.50
CA VAL A 549 8.78 6.45 -10.34
C VAL A 549 9.55 7.51 -9.55
N ALA A 550 9.15 7.74 -8.30
CA ALA A 550 9.81 8.65 -7.37
C ALA A 550 9.38 8.39 -5.93
N GLU A 551 10.29 8.72 -5.01
CA GLU A 551 10.15 8.50 -3.58
C GLU A 551 10.44 9.78 -2.79
N ASP A 552 9.50 10.19 -1.95
CA ASP A 552 9.58 11.41 -1.16
C ASP A 552 9.78 11.10 0.34
N HIS A 553 10.88 10.41 0.59
CA HIS A 553 11.36 9.99 1.91
C HIS A 553 12.82 10.38 2.11
N CYS A 554 13.32 10.26 3.34
CA CYS A 554 14.74 10.47 3.65
C CYS A 554 15.66 9.34 3.19
N THR A 555 15.13 8.34 2.49
CA THR A 555 15.87 7.30 1.75
C THR A 555 15.52 7.34 0.26
N GLY A 556 14.80 8.38 -0.18
CA GLY A 556 14.45 8.64 -1.58
C GLY A 556 15.06 9.96 -2.07
N LEU A 557 14.31 10.73 -2.85
CA LEU A 557 14.79 11.93 -3.55
C LEU A 557 15.19 13.10 -2.65
N LYS A 558 14.80 13.11 -1.36
CA LYS A 558 15.14 14.24 -0.47
C LYS A 558 16.64 14.49 -0.40
N ILE A 559 17.45 13.43 -0.37
CA ILE A 559 18.90 13.57 -0.31
C ILE A 559 19.50 14.13 -1.59
N ALA A 560 18.89 13.84 -2.74
CA ALA A 560 19.31 14.34 -4.04
C ALA A 560 18.97 15.83 -4.23
N SER A 561 17.95 16.33 -3.50
CA SER A 561 17.51 17.73 -3.59
C SER A 561 18.42 18.75 -2.88
N GLY A 562 19.37 18.30 -2.06
CA GLY A 562 20.26 19.20 -1.32
C GLY A 562 21.36 19.78 -2.22
N HIS A 563 21.49 21.10 -2.25
CA HIS A 563 22.65 21.77 -2.83
C HIS A 563 23.29 22.66 -1.77
N ILE A 564 24.61 22.58 -1.66
CA ILE A 564 25.39 23.34 -0.68
C ILE A 564 26.26 24.32 -1.45
N ASP A 565 26.25 25.59 -1.04
CA ASP A 565 27.08 26.62 -1.67
C ASP A 565 28.58 26.25 -1.52
N GLU A 566 29.31 26.37 -2.62
CA GLU A 566 30.74 26.03 -2.70
C GLU A 566 31.62 27.25 -2.33
N GLU A 567 31.02 28.44 -2.33
CA GLU A 567 31.64 29.72 -2.05
C GLU A 567 31.28 30.22 -0.64
N GLY A 568 31.95 31.29 -0.16
CA GLY A 568 31.68 31.86 1.16
C GLY A 568 32.15 30.98 2.33
N ASP A 569 31.60 31.16 3.54
CA ASP A 569 31.97 30.35 4.72
C ASP A 569 31.40 28.92 4.59
N PRO A 570 32.26 27.87 4.50
CA PRO A 570 31.80 26.51 4.22
C PRO A 570 30.99 25.89 5.37
N TYR A 571 31.19 26.35 6.62
CA TYR A 571 30.42 25.85 7.75
C TYR A 571 29.00 26.42 7.75
N ARG A 572 28.88 27.71 7.40
CA ARG A 572 27.58 28.35 7.21
C ARG A 572 26.86 27.78 5.98
N ALA A 573 27.57 27.54 4.89
CA ALA A 573 27.03 26.91 3.69
C ALA A 573 26.45 25.52 4.00
N LEU A 574 27.14 24.69 4.78
CA LEU A 574 26.61 23.42 5.27
C LEU A 574 25.31 23.59 6.06
N ALA A 575 25.31 24.50 7.04
CA ALA A 575 24.14 24.74 7.88
C ALA A 575 22.92 25.15 7.04
N GLU A 576 23.12 26.08 6.10
CA GLU A 576 22.06 26.59 5.22
C GLU A 576 21.61 25.53 4.22
N GLY A 577 22.53 24.82 3.56
CA GLY A 577 22.20 23.76 2.59
C GLY A 577 21.40 22.60 3.19
N TYR A 578 21.76 22.12 4.39
CA TYR A 578 20.98 21.08 5.07
C TYR A 578 19.63 21.58 5.59
N ILE A 579 19.48 22.86 5.93
CA ILE A 579 18.19 23.46 6.31
C ILE A 579 17.28 23.67 5.09
N ASP A 580 17.88 24.05 3.95
CA ASP A 580 17.16 24.47 2.75
C ASP A 580 16.80 23.30 1.83
N GLN A 581 17.41 22.12 2.00
CA GLN A 581 16.97 20.89 1.34
C GLN A 581 15.48 20.58 1.58
N THR A 582 14.92 19.66 0.80
CA THR A 582 13.54 19.21 0.97
C THR A 582 13.23 18.85 2.43
N PRO A 583 12.31 19.55 3.11
CA PRO A 583 12.17 19.47 4.54
C PRO A 583 11.70 18.07 5.03
N CYS A 584 12.10 17.69 6.24
CA CYS A 584 11.38 16.65 6.98
C CYS A 584 9.97 17.14 7.35
N ALA A 585 9.00 16.22 7.44
CA ALA A 585 7.65 16.49 7.94
C ALA A 585 7.58 17.20 9.31
N ARG A 586 8.64 17.10 10.11
CA ARG A 586 8.78 17.78 11.41
C ARG A 586 9.01 19.29 11.28
N MET A 587 9.64 19.73 10.18
CA MET A 587 10.05 21.11 9.95
C MET A 587 8.83 22.03 9.72
N LYS A 588 9.02 23.32 9.98
CA LYS A 588 8.00 24.35 9.79
C LYS A 588 8.54 25.53 8.96
N PRO A 589 7.70 26.11 8.07
CA PRO A 589 6.28 25.79 7.83
C PRO A 589 6.07 24.43 7.13
N LEU A 590 4.96 23.75 7.44
CA LEU A 590 4.67 22.44 6.85
C LEU A 590 4.24 22.54 5.38
N GLN A 591 3.64 23.67 5.00
CA GLN A 591 3.03 23.84 3.69
C GLN A 591 4.05 23.67 2.55
N GLU A 592 5.25 24.25 2.70
CA GLU A 592 6.37 24.08 1.76
C GLU A 592 6.65 22.59 1.49
N ARG A 593 6.61 21.76 2.55
CA ARG A 593 6.84 20.33 2.43
C ARG A 593 5.74 19.64 1.60
N VAL A 594 4.49 19.99 1.84
CA VAL A 594 3.33 19.42 1.15
C VAL A 594 3.36 19.79 -0.33
N GLU A 595 3.70 21.04 -0.63
CA GLU A 595 3.82 21.57 -2.00
C GLU A 595 4.95 20.90 -2.79
N ILE A 596 6.14 20.75 -2.20
CA ILE A 596 7.25 20.02 -2.84
C ILE A 596 6.85 18.57 -3.15
N SER A 597 6.13 17.92 -2.23
CA SER A 597 5.59 16.56 -2.41
C SER A 597 4.68 16.46 -3.63
N GLY A 598 3.71 17.37 -3.74
CA GLY A 598 2.77 17.42 -4.85
C GLY A 598 3.42 17.80 -6.18
N ALA A 599 4.38 18.71 -6.14
CA ALA A 599 5.18 19.10 -7.30
C ALA A 599 5.95 17.90 -7.86
N LEU A 600 6.66 17.14 -7.01
CA LEU A 600 7.37 15.94 -7.42
C LEU A 600 6.43 14.87 -7.99
N ALA A 601 5.28 14.62 -7.37
CA ALA A 601 4.29 13.66 -7.88
C ALA A 601 3.80 14.04 -9.28
N THR A 602 3.59 15.34 -9.53
CA THR A 602 3.17 15.88 -10.82
C THR A 602 4.29 15.80 -11.85
N GLU A 603 5.50 16.21 -11.46
CA GLU A 603 6.70 16.24 -12.29
C GLU A 603 7.10 14.84 -12.80
N TYR A 604 6.93 13.82 -11.96
CA TYR A 604 7.16 12.41 -12.31
C TYR A 604 5.95 11.72 -12.96
N GLN A 605 4.89 12.48 -13.22
CA GLN A 605 3.65 12.02 -13.88
C GLN A 605 3.03 10.80 -13.19
N ALA A 606 2.94 10.86 -11.86
CA ALA A 606 2.35 9.78 -11.07
C ALA A 606 0.87 9.58 -11.39
N ASP A 607 0.47 8.32 -11.57
CA ASP A 607 -0.94 7.94 -11.73
C ASP A 607 -1.63 7.81 -10.36
N GLY A 608 -0.87 7.48 -9.31
CA GLY A 608 -1.35 7.47 -7.93
C GLY A 608 -0.22 7.63 -6.91
N VAL A 609 -0.59 8.02 -5.69
CA VAL A 609 0.33 8.17 -4.55
C VAL A 609 0.12 7.05 -3.55
N LEU A 610 1.21 6.42 -3.14
CA LEU A 610 1.26 5.55 -1.97
C LEU A 610 1.82 6.34 -0.79
N TYR A 611 0.97 6.71 0.16
CA TYR A 611 1.43 7.39 1.37
C TYR A 611 1.77 6.36 2.45
N ALA A 612 3.00 5.88 2.41
CA ALA A 612 3.54 4.85 3.29
C ALA A 612 4.20 5.48 4.52
N TYR A 613 3.83 5.05 5.72
CA TYR A 613 4.49 5.48 6.95
C TYR A 613 4.45 4.39 8.00
N LEU A 614 5.51 4.30 8.79
CA LEU A 614 5.57 3.36 9.90
C LEU A 614 4.51 3.70 10.94
N LYS A 615 3.81 2.67 11.43
CA LYS A 615 2.92 2.79 12.60
C LYS A 615 3.69 3.47 13.73
N PHE A 616 2.99 4.33 14.44
CA PHE A 616 3.55 5.18 15.50
C PHE A 616 4.63 6.18 15.05
N CYS A 617 4.71 6.52 13.76
CA CYS A 617 5.47 7.69 13.33
C CYS A 617 4.62 8.97 13.50
N PRO A 618 4.85 9.81 14.54
CA PRO A 618 4.02 10.99 14.77
C PRO A 618 4.18 12.02 13.64
N CYS A 619 5.41 12.19 13.13
CA CYS A 619 5.72 13.21 12.14
C CYS A 619 4.95 13.04 10.84
N TYR A 620 4.79 11.81 10.32
CA TYR A 620 4.07 11.58 9.07
C TYR A 620 2.62 11.16 9.28
N GLY A 621 2.31 10.47 10.38
CA GLY A 621 0.95 10.00 10.66
C GLY A 621 -0.01 11.12 11.07
N GLN A 622 0.44 12.12 11.84
CA GLN A 622 -0.43 13.21 12.31
C GLN A 622 -0.78 14.22 11.21
N ILE A 623 0.11 14.41 10.24
CA ILE A 623 -0.03 15.46 9.22
C ILE A 623 -0.51 14.94 7.85
N LYS A 624 -0.71 13.63 7.71
CA LYS A 624 -1.05 12.97 6.44
C LYS A 624 -2.23 13.60 5.71
N ASN A 625 -3.22 14.11 6.45
CA ASN A 625 -4.41 14.72 5.87
C ASN A 625 -4.10 16.02 5.09
N GLU A 626 -3.03 16.74 5.43
CA GLU A 626 -2.57 17.90 4.64
C GLU A 626 -2.05 17.45 3.28
N PHE A 627 -1.25 16.38 3.24
CA PHE A 627 -0.78 15.77 2.01
C PHE A 627 -1.94 15.22 1.17
N PHE A 628 -2.88 14.50 1.79
CA PHE A 628 -4.02 13.91 1.09
C PHE A 628 -4.87 14.98 0.42
N ARG A 629 -5.18 16.06 1.15
CA ARG A 629 -5.91 17.20 0.58
C ARG A 629 -5.17 17.81 -0.60
N HIS A 630 -3.86 17.96 -0.50
CA HIS A 630 -3.07 18.52 -1.59
C HIS A 630 -3.04 17.62 -2.84
N TYR A 631 -2.81 16.31 -2.68
CA TYR A 631 -2.88 15.38 -3.81
C TYR A 631 -4.27 15.29 -4.44
N GLN A 632 -5.33 15.34 -3.63
CA GLN A 632 -6.71 15.41 -4.13
C GLN A 632 -6.95 16.68 -4.94
N GLN A 633 -6.41 17.83 -4.52
CA GLN A 633 -6.46 19.08 -5.30
C GLN A 633 -5.72 18.95 -6.64
N LEU A 634 -4.64 18.18 -6.69
CA LEU A 634 -3.91 17.85 -7.92
C LEU A 634 -4.61 16.76 -8.76
N GLY A 635 -5.72 16.19 -8.29
CA GLY A 635 -6.44 15.11 -8.96
C GLY A 635 -5.73 13.75 -8.92
N ILE A 636 -4.74 13.58 -8.05
CA ILE A 636 -3.95 12.34 -7.94
C ILE A 636 -4.54 11.46 -6.82
N PRO A 637 -5.02 10.24 -7.12
CA PRO A 637 -5.51 9.29 -6.11
C PRO A 637 -4.44 8.94 -5.08
N VAL A 638 -4.85 8.73 -3.83
CA VAL A 638 -3.93 8.41 -2.72
C VAL A 638 -4.38 7.15 -2.01
N LEU A 639 -3.45 6.21 -1.79
CA LEU A 639 -3.63 5.07 -0.90
C LEU A 639 -2.81 5.27 0.38
N GLU A 640 -3.49 5.32 1.52
CA GLU A 640 -2.84 5.38 2.84
C GLU A 640 -2.30 4.00 3.25
N LEU A 641 -1.00 3.88 3.54
CA LEU A 641 -0.35 2.63 3.95
C LEU A 641 0.35 2.79 5.31
N PRO A 642 -0.35 2.56 6.44
CA PRO A 642 0.29 2.44 7.74
C PRO A 642 0.98 1.07 7.84
N ILE A 643 2.30 1.05 7.75
CA ILE A 643 3.11 -0.17 7.65
C ILE A 643 3.86 -0.49 8.94
N ASP A 644 4.26 -1.75 9.08
CA ASP A 644 5.20 -2.24 10.07
C ASP A 644 6.11 -3.30 9.42
N TYR A 645 7.15 -3.75 10.12
CA TYR A 645 8.07 -4.75 9.59
C TYR A 645 7.55 -6.18 9.74
N SER A 646 6.34 -6.38 10.27
CA SER A 646 5.74 -7.71 10.35
C SER A 646 5.34 -8.22 8.96
N LYS A 647 5.34 -9.54 8.79
CA LYS A 647 4.78 -10.20 7.60
C LYS A 647 3.27 -10.49 7.75
N SER A 648 2.69 -10.18 8.90
CA SER A 648 1.31 -10.56 9.24
C SER A 648 0.25 -9.83 8.39
N ASP A 649 0.59 -8.67 7.85
CA ASP A 649 -0.31 -7.82 7.06
C ASP A 649 -0.13 -7.95 5.54
N GLN A 650 0.79 -8.82 5.08
CA GLN A 650 1.18 -8.87 3.66
C GLN A 650 -0.01 -9.19 2.73
N GLY A 651 -0.88 -10.13 3.08
CA GLY A 651 -2.06 -10.46 2.28
C GLY A 651 -3.08 -9.30 2.20
N GLN A 652 -3.25 -8.56 3.30
CA GLN A 652 -4.12 -7.38 3.33
C GLN A 652 -3.51 -6.24 2.50
N LEU A 653 -2.20 -6.03 2.62
CA LEU A 653 -1.47 -5.01 1.87
C LEU A 653 -1.54 -5.30 0.36
N LYS A 654 -1.33 -6.54 -0.05
CA LYS A 654 -1.47 -7.01 -1.44
C LYS A 654 -2.85 -6.73 -2.00
N THR A 655 -3.90 -7.15 -1.31
CA THR A 655 -5.29 -6.93 -1.78
C THR A 655 -5.61 -5.44 -1.96
N ARG A 656 -5.11 -4.58 -1.06
CA ARG A 656 -5.33 -3.12 -1.15
C ARG A 656 -4.54 -2.48 -2.30
N LEU A 657 -3.31 -2.93 -2.55
CA LEU A 657 -2.49 -2.47 -3.66
C LEU A 657 -3.03 -2.95 -5.00
N GLU A 658 -3.45 -4.21 -5.10
CA GLU A 658 -4.13 -4.78 -6.27
C GLU A 658 -5.34 -3.94 -6.65
N ALA A 659 -6.25 -3.72 -5.70
CA ALA A 659 -7.44 -2.90 -5.93
C ALA A 659 -7.09 -1.47 -6.34
N PHE A 660 -6.10 -0.85 -5.70
CA PHE A 660 -5.70 0.51 -6.02
C PHE A 660 -5.08 0.61 -7.43
N ILE A 661 -4.18 -0.30 -7.79
CA ILE A 661 -3.54 -0.33 -9.12
C ILE A 661 -4.58 -0.60 -10.20
N GLU A 662 -5.55 -1.48 -9.96
CA GLU A 662 -6.61 -1.75 -10.94
C GLU A 662 -7.47 -0.52 -11.19
N VAL A 663 -7.85 0.22 -10.14
CA VAL A 663 -8.55 1.50 -10.28
C VAL A 663 -7.74 2.50 -11.10
N LEU A 664 -6.41 2.53 -10.94
CA LEU A 664 -5.54 3.39 -11.73
C LEU A 664 -5.48 2.95 -13.20
N ARG A 665 -5.48 1.63 -13.48
CA ARG A 665 -5.53 1.08 -14.84
C ARG A 665 -6.81 1.47 -15.55
N GLU A 666 -7.96 1.29 -14.90
CA GLU A 666 -9.27 1.68 -15.42
C GLU A 666 -9.30 3.18 -15.77
N ARG A 667 -8.82 4.04 -14.86
CA ARG A 667 -8.73 5.50 -15.10
C ARG A 667 -7.85 5.89 -16.27
N LYS A 668 -6.87 5.06 -16.65
CA LYS A 668 -5.92 5.31 -17.74
C LYS A 668 -6.25 4.56 -19.02
N GLY A 669 -7.27 3.70 -19.02
CA GLY A 669 -7.60 2.83 -20.15
C GLY A 669 -6.50 1.83 -20.48
N LEU A 670 -5.70 1.42 -19.49
CA LEU A 670 -4.62 0.44 -19.66
C LEU A 670 -5.17 -0.98 -19.42
N ALA A 671 -4.81 -1.94 -20.29
CA ALA A 671 -5.11 -3.35 -20.08
C ALA A 671 -4.35 -3.89 -18.85
N ALA A 672 -4.91 -4.89 -18.16
CA ALA A 672 -4.21 -5.51 -17.03
C ALA A 672 -2.97 -6.28 -17.50
N VAL A 673 -1.91 -6.24 -16.69
CA VAL A 673 -0.69 -7.02 -16.94
C VAL A 673 -1.04 -8.48 -16.72
N GLY A 674 -0.95 -9.31 -17.77
CA GLY A 674 -1.08 -10.76 -17.65
C GLY A 674 0.01 -11.27 -16.70
N THR A 675 -0.38 -12.02 -15.67
CA THR A 675 0.57 -12.76 -14.84
C THR A 675 1.21 -13.84 -15.71
N ALA A 676 2.53 -13.77 -15.89
CA ALA A 676 3.31 -14.79 -16.58
C ALA A 676 3.30 -16.13 -15.84
#